data_AF-A0A945GX02-F1
#
_entry.id   AF-A0A945GX02-F1
#
_cell.length_a   1.000
_cell.length_b   1.000
_cell.length_c   1.000
_cell.angle_alpha   90.00
_cell.angle_beta   90.00
_cell.angle_gamma   90.00
#
_symmetry.space_group_name_H-M   'P 1'
#
loop_
_entity.id
_entity.type
_entity.pdbx_description
1 polymer ?
#
loop_
_entity_poly.entity_id
_entity_poly.type
_entity_poly.pdbx_seq_one_letter_code
_entity_poly.pdbx_strand_id
1 'polypeptide(L)'
;MAIIEHLEAFKQQTQKWVEWREGHKTVLPDLSNIVIEQDGTKNLDADATLSNLQSSFLDNCDFTDSTFRGVNLNLGSMTNAVLNNVNFVECSLDFKVLENSKPNNLTFTNCRFRGGMNNVVEYAGSSFLNCSFDGCSISKIDFREIQINEGSFRKCSFIESIVSGVDFSGLDFGGGSFDRVELVGTNFSQSALIEANFVNCDLTQALIPGADFSGAKLTWSILSGMDFSVATWCNTKFHKATIQGVDFRQIDFSDASFDETDFANSSFKDGIFSRTNISKTDFSSLNIRDCDFSDSTFQTNNIKLSTNHFGGTRILGATLPEEIGKFGALEHVAETSKHARNVFIALIGACFYSLLTVLTTTDVALLTNSTSTPLPIINAAMPAKYFYMAVPAVLLFLYFYLHFYLQTMWEELSGLPAIFHDGRRLDKVAYPWMLTSMVPRYMHFLRGEREGFSALKEFFSIAAAFGLVPVTIFLVWVRFLPAHELSSTILIGGLCVIATLFGLFAFFNMRTTLKTGVGHHKTKVAAKKIWKMSASHPIDFFFKNLVPVLISFALVGSAWFLSWSAIYGTNHSSRWSWFLVAGLEDAEVSTKPAGWSDVILSDAPLGYPTDNINSVKGKYWDNRNLRGAAAQYVFLINAHLQKADLSFGNFWRGKFQQTDLDNSTLIRSDFTEAYLQSAKLRYVDAKGAIFKKAHLYKASFKYAWLNNADMQCVDAREAHFNKAFLIKTDFVGADLSGAKFIGAYMAETMLGLSNVTGADFSEAIGLSPTAFDGTCIDPGGAIPLGVKERTWARCVADWKPVCRP
;
A
#
# COMPACT_ATOMS: atom_id res chain seq x y z
N MET A 1 -67.62 2.26 -7.18
CA MET A 1 -68.84 2.23 -6.34
C MET A 1 -68.53 1.31 -5.18
N ALA A 2 -68.35 1.85 -3.96
CA ALA A 2 -68.43 1.15 -2.67
C ALA A 2 -67.87 1.99 -1.48
N ILE A 3 -67.78 3.32 -1.57
CA ILE A 3 -67.34 4.16 -0.43
C ILE A 3 -68.23 3.91 0.80
N ILE A 4 -69.56 3.85 0.62
CA ILE A 4 -70.51 3.72 1.73
C ILE A 4 -70.48 2.30 2.32
N GLU A 5 -70.52 1.26 1.49
CA GLU A 5 -70.47 -0.15 1.94
C GLU A 5 -69.15 -0.50 2.64
N HIS A 6 -68.01 -0.01 2.13
CA HIS A 6 -66.70 -0.21 2.77
C HIS A 6 -66.64 0.50 4.13
N LEU A 7 -67.13 1.75 4.21
CA LEU A 7 -67.17 2.53 5.46
C LEU A 7 -68.08 1.88 6.52
N GLU A 8 -69.24 1.37 6.12
CA GLU A 8 -70.17 0.69 7.05
C GLU A 8 -69.61 -0.65 7.54
N ALA A 9 -69.03 -1.46 6.65
CA ALA A 9 -68.39 -2.72 7.02
C ALA A 9 -67.18 -2.51 7.95
N PHE A 10 -66.36 -1.49 7.67
CA PHE A 10 -65.18 -1.15 8.48
C PHE A 10 -65.56 -0.56 9.85
N LYS A 11 -66.66 0.18 9.95
CA LYS A 11 -67.18 0.74 11.22
C LYS A 11 -67.91 -0.26 12.11
N GLN A 12 -68.43 -1.36 11.57
CA GLN A 12 -69.31 -2.29 12.29
C GLN A 12 -68.59 -3.45 13.02
N GLN A 13 -67.24 -3.44 13.10
CA GLN A 13 -66.31 -4.41 13.76
C GLN A 13 -65.40 -5.15 12.76
N THR A 14 -64.15 -5.43 13.18
CA THR A 14 -63.10 -6.10 12.40
C THR A 14 -63.54 -7.39 11.72
N GLN A 15 -64.36 -8.19 12.39
CA GLN A 15 -64.76 -9.52 11.90
C GLN A 15 -65.60 -9.46 10.63
N LYS A 16 -66.51 -8.47 10.51
CA LYS A 16 -67.30 -8.24 9.28
C LYS A 16 -66.44 -7.75 8.12
N TRP A 17 -65.41 -6.96 8.41
CA TRP A 17 -64.46 -6.51 7.40
C TRP A 17 -63.64 -7.66 6.83
N VAL A 18 -63.15 -8.55 7.70
CA VAL A 18 -62.42 -9.75 7.29
C VAL A 18 -63.30 -10.67 6.42
N GLU A 19 -64.52 -10.96 6.86
CA GLU A 19 -65.50 -11.74 6.07
C GLU A 19 -65.78 -11.10 4.70
N TRP A 20 -65.94 -9.78 4.65
CA TRP A 20 -66.16 -9.06 3.39
C TRP A 20 -64.94 -9.14 2.46
N ARG A 21 -63.71 -9.01 3.00
CA ARG A 21 -62.47 -9.11 2.23
C ARG A 21 -62.21 -10.51 1.69
N GLU A 22 -62.53 -11.56 2.46
CA GLU A 22 -62.43 -12.93 1.96
C GLU A 22 -63.31 -13.16 0.72
N GLY A 23 -64.49 -12.53 0.68
CA GLY A 23 -65.40 -12.56 -0.48
C GLY A 23 -65.00 -11.65 -1.64
N HIS A 24 -64.15 -10.63 -1.43
CA HIS A 24 -63.87 -9.55 -2.39
C HIS A 24 -62.37 -9.26 -2.58
N LYS A 25 -61.55 -10.31 -2.71
CA LYS A 25 -60.07 -10.22 -2.81
C LYS A 25 -59.55 -9.34 -3.97
N THR A 26 -60.32 -9.17 -5.04
CA THR A 26 -59.94 -8.38 -6.22
C THR A 26 -60.37 -6.91 -6.16
N VAL A 27 -61.23 -6.54 -5.20
CA VAL A 27 -61.69 -5.16 -5.02
C VAL A 27 -60.64 -4.38 -4.23
N LEU A 28 -60.26 -3.20 -4.72
CA LEU A 28 -59.40 -2.25 -4.03
C LEU A 28 -60.28 -1.27 -3.25
N PRO A 29 -60.40 -1.41 -1.91
CA PRO A 29 -61.21 -0.50 -1.13
C PRO A 29 -60.53 0.88 -1.00
N ASP A 30 -61.27 1.92 -1.34
CA ASP A 30 -60.89 3.31 -1.05
C ASP A 30 -61.46 3.71 0.32
N LEU A 31 -60.56 3.86 1.28
CA LEU A 31 -60.83 4.20 2.68
C LEU A 31 -60.25 5.60 3.02
N SER A 32 -60.02 6.44 2.00
CA SER A 32 -59.46 7.77 2.19
C SER A 32 -60.35 8.67 3.06
N ASN A 33 -59.72 9.55 3.85
CA ASN A 33 -60.39 10.48 4.79
C ASN A 33 -61.22 9.82 5.91
N ILE A 34 -61.00 8.53 6.21
CA ILE A 34 -61.62 7.92 7.38
C ILE A 34 -61.11 8.57 8.67
N VAL A 35 -61.99 8.75 9.66
CA VAL A 35 -61.66 9.21 11.01
C VAL A 35 -62.10 8.14 12.00
N ILE A 36 -61.17 7.64 12.82
CA ILE A 36 -61.42 6.66 13.86
C ILE A 36 -60.84 7.20 15.16
N GLU A 37 -61.72 7.52 16.12
CA GLU A 37 -61.36 7.98 17.47
C GLU A 37 -61.93 6.96 18.49
N GLN A 38 -61.06 6.08 19.00
CA GLN A 38 -61.24 5.15 20.15
C GLN A 38 -62.21 3.93 20.07
N ASP A 39 -61.73 2.86 20.75
CA ASP A 39 -62.38 1.68 21.33
C ASP A 39 -62.87 0.48 20.48
N GLY A 40 -62.60 0.45 19.17
CA GLY A 40 -63.00 -0.69 18.31
C GLY A 40 -61.91 -1.67 17.88
N THR A 41 -60.62 -1.41 18.15
CA THR A 41 -59.54 -1.93 17.29
C THR A 41 -58.62 -3.00 17.91
N LYS A 42 -58.90 -3.48 19.12
CA LYS A 42 -58.17 -4.65 19.67
C LYS A 42 -58.35 -5.84 18.74
N ASN A 43 -57.24 -6.36 18.20
CA ASN A 43 -57.19 -7.38 17.14
C ASN A 43 -57.78 -6.93 15.80
N LEU A 44 -57.38 -5.76 15.29
CA LEU A 44 -57.40 -5.55 13.84
C LEU A 44 -56.38 -6.52 13.22
N ASP A 45 -56.82 -7.74 12.94
CA ASP A 45 -56.18 -8.68 11.99
C ASP A 45 -56.35 -8.08 10.59
N ALA A 46 -55.73 -6.91 10.43
CA ALA A 46 -56.00 -5.96 9.40
C ALA A 46 -55.28 -6.40 8.15
N ASP A 47 -55.87 -7.34 7.44
CA ASP A 47 -55.63 -7.50 6.01
C ASP A 47 -56.19 -6.27 5.26
N ALA A 48 -55.72 -5.07 5.63
CA ALA A 48 -55.88 -3.81 4.91
C ALA A 48 -55.00 -3.78 3.65
N THR A 49 -54.54 -4.95 3.20
CA THR A 49 -53.76 -5.16 1.99
C THR A 49 -54.43 -4.47 0.81
N LEU A 50 -53.71 -3.52 0.22
CA LEU A 50 -54.08 -2.74 -0.97
C LEU A 50 -55.19 -1.68 -0.76
N SER A 51 -55.42 -1.22 0.47
CA SER A 51 -56.38 -0.13 0.75
C SER A 51 -55.77 1.26 0.51
N ASN A 52 -56.53 2.19 -0.07
CA ASN A 52 -56.16 3.61 -0.08
C ASN A 52 -56.60 4.27 1.24
N LEU A 53 -55.68 4.55 2.15
CA LEU A 53 -55.92 5.22 3.44
C LEU A 53 -55.37 6.65 3.45
N GLN A 54 -55.30 7.28 2.27
CA GLN A 54 -54.80 8.63 2.16
C GLN A 54 -55.65 9.60 3.00
N SER A 55 -55.01 10.48 3.75
CA SER A 55 -55.67 11.46 4.63
C SER A 55 -56.56 10.85 5.74
N SER A 56 -56.37 9.58 6.11
CA SER A 56 -57.12 8.98 7.22
C SER A 56 -56.53 9.34 8.59
N PHE A 57 -57.39 9.59 9.59
CA PHE A 57 -57.05 9.80 10.99
C PHE A 57 -57.34 8.52 11.78
N LEU A 58 -56.28 7.83 12.18
CA LEU A 58 -56.28 6.54 12.89
C LEU A 58 -55.68 6.70 14.29
N ASP A 59 -55.99 7.83 14.92
CA ASP A 59 -55.37 8.25 16.18
C ASP A 59 -55.85 7.38 17.35
N ASN A 60 -54.96 7.13 18.32
CA ASN A 60 -55.24 6.33 19.53
C ASN A 60 -55.67 4.87 19.26
N CYS A 61 -55.33 4.30 18.11
CA CYS A 61 -55.61 2.91 17.77
C CYS A 61 -54.47 1.96 18.23
N ASP A 62 -54.80 0.70 18.52
CA ASP A 62 -53.82 -0.36 18.80
C ASP A 62 -53.65 -1.27 17.58
N PHE A 63 -52.45 -1.26 16.99
CA PHE A 63 -52.08 -2.07 15.83
C PHE A 63 -51.01 -3.12 16.17
N THR A 64 -50.91 -3.52 17.43
CA THR A 64 -49.93 -4.54 17.85
C THR A 64 -50.06 -5.81 16.99
N ASP A 65 -48.92 -6.29 16.48
CA ASP A 65 -48.78 -7.45 15.58
C ASP A 65 -49.50 -7.34 14.21
N SER A 66 -49.95 -6.15 13.81
CA SER A 66 -50.62 -5.93 12.52
C SER A 66 -49.65 -5.89 11.33
N THR A 67 -50.14 -6.22 10.13
CA THR A 67 -49.38 -6.10 8.86
C THR A 67 -50.14 -5.24 7.84
N PHE A 68 -49.52 -4.15 7.40
CA PHE A 68 -50.01 -3.30 6.31
C PHE A 68 -49.29 -3.67 5.01
N ARG A 69 -50.03 -4.03 3.94
CA ARG A 69 -49.46 -4.32 2.61
C ARG A 69 -50.01 -3.38 1.55
N GLY A 70 -49.18 -2.71 0.76
CA GLY A 70 -49.61 -1.88 -0.37
C GLY A 70 -50.48 -0.68 0.01
N VAL A 71 -50.42 -0.23 1.27
CA VAL A 71 -51.30 0.83 1.79
C VAL A 71 -50.70 2.20 1.52
N ASN A 72 -51.52 3.14 1.05
CA ASN A 72 -51.18 4.55 0.97
C ASN A 72 -51.69 5.29 2.21
N LEU A 73 -50.78 5.73 3.08
CA LEU A 73 -51.04 6.48 4.31
C LEU A 73 -50.60 7.94 4.21
N ASN A 74 -50.28 8.44 3.01
CA ASN A 74 -49.86 9.82 2.84
C ASN A 74 -50.93 10.79 3.37
N LEU A 75 -50.51 11.89 4.00
CA LEU A 75 -51.36 12.89 4.64
C LEU A 75 -52.26 12.38 5.79
N GLY A 76 -52.12 11.13 6.21
CA GLY A 76 -52.85 10.57 7.36
C GLY A 76 -52.22 10.90 8.72
N SER A 77 -52.84 10.39 9.79
CA SER A 77 -52.35 10.50 11.18
C SER A 77 -52.58 9.18 11.92
N MET A 78 -51.59 8.76 12.72
CA MET A 78 -51.66 7.67 13.71
C MET A 78 -51.13 8.17 15.06
N THR A 79 -51.52 9.38 15.44
CA THR A 79 -51.05 10.03 16.67
C THR A 79 -51.48 9.20 17.88
N ASN A 80 -50.55 8.96 18.83
CA ASN A 80 -50.75 8.09 20.00
C ASN A 80 -51.13 6.63 19.69
N ALA A 81 -50.95 6.15 18.45
CA ALA A 81 -51.17 4.75 18.14
C ALA A 81 -50.13 3.85 18.82
N VAL A 82 -50.54 2.64 19.20
CA VAL A 82 -49.66 1.60 19.74
C VAL A 82 -49.17 0.74 18.57
N LEU A 83 -47.86 0.75 18.31
CA LEU A 83 -47.24 0.12 17.16
C LEU A 83 -46.13 -0.85 17.60
N ASN A 84 -46.51 -1.97 18.21
CA ASN A 84 -45.55 -3.03 18.58
C ASN A 84 -45.56 -4.14 17.52
N ASN A 85 -44.39 -4.52 16.99
CA ASN A 85 -44.24 -5.60 15.99
C ASN A 85 -45.07 -5.40 14.70
N VAL A 86 -45.19 -4.16 14.23
CA VAL A 86 -45.99 -3.85 13.04
C VAL A 86 -45.13 -3.97 11.79
N ASN A 87 -45.68 -4.65 10.77
CA ASN A 87 -45.02 -4.82 9.48
C ASN A 87 -45.68 -3.96 8.41
N PHE A 88 -44.92 -3.08 7.77
CA PHE A 88 -45.33 -2.33 6.59
C PHE A 88 -44.61 -2.89 5.36
N VAL A 89 -45.36 -3.26 4.34
CA VAL A 89 -44.84 -3.88 3.12
C VAL A 89 -45.42 -3.14 1.92
N GLU A 90 -44.57 -2.60 1.03
CA GLU A 90 -45.01 -1.86 -0.17
C GLU A 90 -45.90 -0.64 0.12
N CYS A 91 -45.81 -0.09 1.33
CA CYS A 91 -46.60 1.07 1.76
C CYS A 91 -45.97 2.41 1.31
N SER A 92 -46.81 3.43 1.11
CA SER A 92 -46.39 4.83 0.99
C SER A 92 -46.88 5.61 2.20
N LEU A 93 -45.98 6.28 2.91
CA LEU A 93 -46.31 7.00 4.14
C LEU A 93 -45.51 8.29 4.29
N ASP A 94 -46.15 9.31 4.90
CA ASP A 94 -45.44 10.48 5.40
C ASP A 94 -44.95 10.19 6.82
N PHE A 95 -43.73 10.61 7.18
CA PHE A 95 -43.22 10.39 8.55
C PHE A 95 -44.10 11.00 9.65
N LYS A 96 -44.80 12.09 9.33
CA LYS A 96 -45.78 12.74 10.22
C LYS A 96 -46.91 11.81 10.64
N VAL A 97 -47.21 10.77 9.86
CA VAL A 97 -48.24 9.79 10.21
C VAL A 97 -47.91 9.13 11.55
N LEU A 98 -46.63 8.91 11.85
CA LEU A 98 -46.16 8.21 13.06
C LEU A 98 -45.85 9.16 14.22
N GLU A 99 -46.18 10.45 14.12
CA GLU A 99 -45.85 11.45 15.13
C GLU A 99 -46.53 11.12 16.47
N ASN A 100 -45.77 11.17 17.58
CA ASN A 100 -46.22 10.79 18.93
C ASN A 100 -46.80 9.36 19.07
N SER A 101 -46.47 8.45 18.15
CA SER A 101 -46.74 7.02 18.34
C SER A 101 -45.69 6.36 19.26
N LYS A 102 -45.96 5.15 19.73
CA LYS A 102 -44.97 4.31 20.46
C LYS A 102 -44.51 3.15 19.58
N PRO A 103 -43.62 3.39 18.60
CA PRO A 103 -43.13 2.33 17.74
C PRO A 103 -42.10 1.47 18.48
N ASN A 104 -42.33 0.17 18.50
CA ASN A 104 -41.32 -0.80 18.94
C ASN A 104 -41.25 -1.92 17.90
N ASN A 105 -40.03 -2.23 17.44
CA ASN A 105 -39.77 -3.35 16.53
C ASN A 105 -40.60 -3.29 15.24
N LEU A 106 -40.54 -2.14 14.53
CA LEU A 106 -41.22 -1.97 13.25
C LEU A 106 -40.39 -2.57 12.12
N THR A 107 -41.05 -3.23 11.17
CA THR A 107 -40.40 -3.66 9.93
C THR A 107 -41.04 -2.96 8.74
N PHE A 108 -40.23 -2.26 7.96
CA PHE A 108 -40.62 -1.66 6.68
C PHE A 108 -39.93 -2.40 5.54
N THR A 109 -40.69 -2.88 4.55
CA THR A 109 -40.17 -3.59 3.38
C THR A 109 -40.72 -2.96 2.10
N ASN A 110 -39.85 -2.53 1.18
CA ASN A 110 -40.25 -1.90 -0.08
C ASN A 110 -41.14 -0.64 0.10
N CYS A 111 -40.98 0.08 1.21
CA CYS A 111 -41.81 1.25 1.52
C CYS A 111 -41.22 2.55 0.95
N ARG A 112 -42.09 3.51 0.64
CA ARG A 112 -41.70 4.88 0.26
C ARG A 112 -42.11 5.87 1.35
N PHE A 113 -41.12 6.60 1.83
CA PHE A 113 -41.30 7.66 2.81
C PHE A 113 -41.31 9.04 2.15
N ARG A 114 -42.05 9.97 2.77
CA ARG A 114 -42.09 11.38 2.38
C ARG A 114 -42.14 12.29 3.62
N GLY A 115 -41.75 13.53 3.42
CA GLY A 115 -41.83 14.58 4.44
C GLY A 115 -40.66 14.59 5.43
N GLY A 116 -40.91 15.16 6.60
CA GLY A 116 -39.91 15.36 7.64
C GLY A 116 -40.09 14.39 8.80
N MET A 117 -39.03 13.68 9.14
CA MET A 117 -38.87 12.90 10.36
C MET A 117 -38.22 13.82 11.40
N ASN A 118 -39.04 14.33 12.32
CA ASN A 118 -38.63 15.23 13.38
C ASN A 118 -39.07 14.65 14.73
N ASN A 119 -38.32 14.96 15.80
CA ASN A 119 -38.59 14.59 17.20
C ASN A 119 -38.31 13.13 17.60
N VAL A 120 -38.08 13.00 18.91
CA VAL A 120 -37.68 11.88 19.78
C VAL A 120 -38.61 10.66 19.69
N VAL A 121 -38.86 10.18 18.48
CA VAL A 121 -39.48 8.87 18.29
C VAL A 121 -38.32 7.89 18.20
N GLU A 122 -38.12 7.11 19.26
CA GLU A 122 -37.14 6.03 19.29
C GLU A 122 -37.63 4.93 18.36
N TYR A 123 -37.14 4.88 17.13
CA TYR A 123 -37.34 3.75 16.21
C TYR A 123 -36.42 2.56 16.57
N ALA A 124 -36.08 2.43 17.86
CA ALA A 124 -35.18 1.44 18.40
C ALA A 124 -35.58 0.03 17.96
N GLY A 125 -34.63 -0.71 17.36
CA GLY A 125 -34.84 -2.06 16.85
C GLY A 125 -35.69 -2.16 15.59
N SER A 126 -36.05 -1.05 14.95
CA SER A 126 -36.80 -1.08 13.67
C SER A 126 -35.88 -1.39 12.48
N SER A 127 -36.42 -2.09 11.48
CA SER A 127 -35.69 -2.50 10.28
C SER A 127 -36.34 -1.90 9.03
N PHE A 128 -35.51 -1.31 8.17
CA PHE A 128 -35.89 -0.79 6.86
C PHE A 128 -35.19 -1.61 5.76
N LEU A 129 -35.96 -2.38 5.01
CA LEU A 129 -35.49 -3.22 3.91
C LEU A 129 -35.95 -2.64 2.57
N ASN A 130 -35.00 -2.27 1.71
CA ASN A 130 -35.24 -1.74 0.37
C ASN A 130 -36.25 -0.57 0.36
N CYS A 131 -36.10 0.36 1.30
CA CYS A 131 -36.98 1.51 1.45
C CYS A 131 -36.42 2.76 0.76
N SER A 132 -37.29 3.64 0.27
CA SER A 132 -36.93 4.93 -0.33
C SER A 132 -37.26 6.07 0.63
N PHE A 133 -36.25 6.87 0.96
CA PHE A 133 -36.31 8.09 1.77
C PHE A 133 -35.98 9.33 0.94
N ASP A 134 -36.18 9.26 -0.37
CA ASP A 134 -35.75 10.30 -1.31
C ASP A 134 -36.43 11.65 -0.99
N GLY A 135 -35.62 12.69 -0.83
CA GLY A 135 -36.10 14.03 -0.48
C GLY A 135 -36.63 14.20 0.95
N CYS A 136 -36.48 13.19 1.82
CA CYS A 136 -36.93 13.30 3.21
C CYS A 136 -35.98 14.15 4.06
N SER A 137 -36.53 14.88 5.02
CA SER A 137 -35.76 15.64 6.01
C SER A 137 -35.74 14.87 7.33
N ILE A 138 -34.58 14.49 7.81
CA ILE A 138 -34.35 13.68 9.01
C ILE A 138 -33.59 14.55 10.00
N SER A 139 -34.22 14.93 11.11
CA SER A 139 -33.62 15.85 12.08
C SER A 139 -33.67 15.33 13.50
N LYS A 140 -32.50 15.34 14.17
CA LYS A 140 -32.32 15.00 15.59
C LYS A 140 -32.69 13.55 15.92
N ILE A 141 -32.28 12.61 15.08
CA ILE A 141 -32.60 11.19 15.22
C ILE A 141 -31.33 10.38 15.46
N ASP A 142 -31.43 9.36 16.30
CA ASP A 142 -30.40 8.36 16.54
C ASP A 142 -30.69 7.09 15.73
N PHE A 143 -29.79 6.77 14.80
CA PHE A 143 -29.90 5.60 13.91
C PHE A 143 -29.11 4.38 14.40
N ARG A 144 -28.41 4.45 15.55
CA ARG A 144 -27.50 3.37 15.99
C ARG A 144 -28.18 2.02 16.17
N GLU A 145 -29.46 2.00 16.48
CA GLU A 145 -30.27 0.78 16.67
C GLU A 145 -31.17 0.45 15.48
N ILE A 146 -31.04 1.19 14.37
CA ILE A 146 -31.86 1.03 13.17
C ILE A 146 -31.09 0.19 12.15
N GLN A 147 -31.70 -0.89 11.67
CA GLN A 147 -31.14 -1.71 10.59
C GLN A 147 -31.62 -1.19 9.24
N ILE A 148 -30.70 -0.89 8.33
CA ILE A 148 -31.01 -0.41 6.98
C ILE A 148 -30.31 -1.32 5.98
N ASN A 149 -31.11 -2.07 5.22
CA ASN A 149 -30.63 -3.02 4.23
C ASN A 149 -31.21 -2.62 2.87
N GLU A 150 -30.36 -2.13 1.97
CA GLU A 150 -30.75 -1.66 0.63
C GLU A 150 -31.75 -0.48 0.67
N GLY A 151 -31.70 0.37 -0.35
CA GLY A 151 -32.61 1.51 -0.44
C GLY A 151 -31.98 2.76 -1.05
N SER A 152 -32.72 3.85 -0.98
CA SER A 152 -32.34 5.13 -1.59
C SER A 152 -32.60 6.28 -0.62
N PHE A 153 -31.62 7.16 -0.51
CA PHE A 153 -31.60 8.39 0.29
C PHE A 153 -31.25 9.59 -0.60
N ARG A 154 -31.63 9.56 -1.88
CA ARG A 154 -31.28 10.63 -2.82
C ARG A 154 -31.90 11.94 -2.37
N LYS A 155 -31.10 13.01 -2.33
CA LYS A 155 -31.53 14.36 -1.92
C LYS A 155 -32.17 14.42 -0.54
N CYS A 156 -31.92 13.45 0.34
CA CYS A 156 -32.35 13.54 1.74
C CYS A 156 -31.57 14.63 2.48
N SER A 157 -32.09 15.09 3.61
CA SER A 157 -31.40 16.02 4.50
C SER A 157 -31.30 15.43 5.90
N PHE A 158 -30.10 15.12 6.38
CA PHE A 158 -29.82 14.78 7.77
C PHE A 158 -29.33 16.03 8.52
N ILE A 159 -29.95 16.34 9.66
CA ILE A 159 -29.59 17.51 10.48
C ILE A 159 -29.47 17.06 11.94
N GLU A 160 -28.32 17.33 12.58
CA GLU A 160 -28.12 17.08 14.03
C GLU A 160 -28.44 15.64 14.45
N SER A 161 -28.20 14.67 13.57
CA SER A 161 -28.53 13.25 13.77
C SER A 161 -27.28 12.42 14.07
N ILE A 162 -27.46 11.30 14.77
CA ILE A 162 -26.37 10.38 15.15
C ILE A 162 -26.53 9.11 14.32
N VAL A 163 -25.54 8.81 13.47
CA VAL A 163 -25.51 7.64 12.58
C VAL A 163 -24.20 6.87 12.72
N SER A 164 -23.53 7.04 13.86
CA SER A 164 -22.20 6.46 14.12
C SER A 164 -22.25 4.93 14.16
N GLY A 165 -21.38 4.26 13.42
CA GLY A 165 -21.31 2.80 13.33
C GLY A 165 -22.44 2.14 12.53
N VAL A 166 -23.35 2.91 11.94
CA VAL A 166 -24.44 2.37 11.11
C VAL A 166 -23.90 1.84 9.79
N ASP A 167 -24.50 0.77 9.27
CA ASP A 167 -24.18 0.24 7.94
C ASP A 167 -25.00 0.94 6.85
N PHE A 168 -24.32 1.76 6.06
CA PHE A 168 -24.85 2.44 4.89
C PHE A 168 -24.21 1.94 3.58
N SER A 169 -23.64 0.74 3.60
CA SER A 169 -22.97 0.19 2.43
C SER A 169 -23.92 -0.02 1.25
N GLY A 170 -23.45 0.31 0.05
CA GLY A 170 -24.20 0.18 -1.20
C GLY A 170 -25.39 1.13 -1.37
N LEU A 171 -25.69 2.00 -0.40
CA LEU A 171 -26.82 2.93 -0.48
C LEU A 171 -26.52 4.15 -1.36
N ASP A 172 -27.58 4.74 -1.89
CA ASP A 172 -27.51 5.94 -2.73
C ASP A 172 -27.92 7.20 -1.98
N PHE A 173 -26.97 8.10 -1.78
CA PHE A 173 -27.13 9.41 -1.12
C PHE A 173 -26.90 10.57 -2.10
N GLY A 174 -27.05 10.34 -3.41
CA GLY A 174 -26.78 11.34 -4.44
C GLY A 174 -27.52 12.66 -4.18
N GLY A 175 -26.76 13.76 -4.07
CA GLY A 175 -27.26 15.09 -3.76
C GLY A 175 -27.84 15.28 -2.34
N GLY A 176 -27.61 14.33 -1.42
CA GLY A 176 -28.03 14.42 -0.02
C GLY A 176 -27.28 15.52 0.74
N SER A 177 -27.88 16.03 1.81
CA SER A 177 -27.29 17.03 2.70
C SER A 177 -27.18 16.48 4.12
N PHE A 178 -26.03 16.68 4.75
CA PHE A 178 -25.68 16.30 6.10
C PHE A 178 -25.14 17.55 6.80
N ASP A 179 -25.86 18.06 7.79
CA ASP A 179 -25.46 19.23 8.57
C ASP A 179 -25.36 18.86 10.06
N ARG A 180 -24.16 18.98 10.64
CA ARG A 180 -23.88 18.61 12.04
C ARG A 180 -24.24 17.16 12.38
N VAL A 181 -23.88 16.22 11.52
CA VAL A 181 -24.19 14.78 11.69
C VAL A 181 -22.95 14.03 12.21
N GLU A 182 -23.14 13.15 13.19
CA GLU A 182 -22.10 12.28 13.74
C GLU A 182 -22.01 10.95 12.96
N LEU A 183 -21.00 10.83 12.10
CA LEU A 183 -20.77 9.71 11.16
C LEU A 183 -19.54 8.87 11.54
N VAL A 184 -19.19 8.86 12.83
CA VAL A 184 -17.97 8.20 13.31
C VAL A 184 -18.10 6.69 13.13
N GLY A 185 -17.14 6.09 12.41
CA GLY A 185 -17.12 4.64 12.14
C GLY A 185 -18.26 4.12 11.25
N THR A 186 -19.07 5.00 10.65
CA THR A 186 -20.16 4.61 9.74
C THR A 186 -19.60 3.93 8.49
N ASN A 187 -20.29 2.89 8.01
CA ASN A 187 -19.88 2.15 6.82
C ASN A 187 -20.55 2.70 5.56
N PHE A 188 -19.79 3.38 4.71
CA PHE A 188 -20.19 3.90 3.40
C PHE A 188 -19.61 3.08 2.23
N SER A 189 -19.12 1.86 2.48
CA SER A 189 -18.53 1.01 1.43
C SER A 189 -19.45 0.88 0.21
N GLN A 190 -18.94 1.12 -1.00
CA GLN A 190 -19.71 1.04 -2.27
C GLN A 190 -20.93 1.98 -2.36
N SER A 191 -21.07 2.96 -1.46
CA SER A 191 -22.17 3.92 -1.50
C SER A 191 -21.95 5.00 -2.57
N ALA A 192 -23.05 5.53 -3.11
CA ALA A 192 -23.03 6.66 -4.03
C ALA A 192 -23.28 7.97 -3.27
N LEU A 193 -22.25 8.80 -3.14
CA LEU A 193 -22.24 10.09 -2.43
C LEU A 193 -22.02 11.27 -3.38
N ILE A 194 -22.38 11.08 -4.64
CA ILE A 194 -22.19 12.05 -5.72
C ILE A 194 -22.93 13.35 -5.39
N GLU A 195 -22.22 14.48 -5.44
CA GLU A 195 -22.74 15.81 -5.08
C GLU A 195 -23.32 15.94 -3.67
N ALA A 196 -23.04 14.99 -2.76
CA ALA A 196 -23.49 15.07 -1.38
C ALA A 196 -22.81 16.22 -0.61
N ASN A 197 -23.52 16.83 0.31
CA ASN A 197 -23.06 17.97 1.09
C ASN A 197 -22.90 17.59 2.57
N PHE A 198 -21.67 17.51 3.05
CA PHE A 198 -21.30 17.33 4.44
C PHE A 198 -20.79 18.66 5.01
N VAL A 199 -21.55 19.23 5.94
CA VAL A 199 -21.21 20.48 6.63
C VAL A 199 -21.10 20.21 8.11
N ASN A 200 -19.97 20.58 8.73
CA ASN A 200 -19.71 20.34 10.16
C ASN A 200 -19.93 18.88 10.60
N CYS A 201 -19.58 17.92 9.75
CA CYS A 201 -19.77 16.50 10.02
C CYS A 201 -18.50 15.85 10.56
N ASP A 202 -18.65 14.88 11.45
CA ASP A 202 -17.52 14.05 11.92
C ASP A 202 -17.56 12.68 11.24
N LEU A 203 -16.66 12.45 10.27
CA LEU A 203 -16.47 11.19 9.55
C LEU A 203 -15.26 10.40 10.07
N THR A 204 -14.78 10.68 11.28
CA THR A 204 -13.62 9.99 11.86
C THR A 204 -13.79 8.48 11.79
N GLN A 205 -12.78 7.78 11.24
CA GLN A 205 -12.77 6.32 11.05
C GLN A 205 -13.93 5.74 10.21
N ALA A 206 -14.63 6.54 9.42
CA ALA A 206 -15.64 6.02 8.49
C ALA A 206 -15.02 5.05 7.46
N LEU A 207 -15.76 3.99 7.11
CA LEU A 207 -15.32 3.00 6.13
C LEU A 207 -15.86 3.36 4.75
N ILE A 208 -14.99 3.65 3.79
CA ILE A 208 -15.37 4.14 2.46
C ILE A 208 -14.78 3.36 1.24
N PRO A 209 -14.40 2.07 1.32
CA PRO A 209 -13.85 1.38 0.16
C PRO A 209 -14.87 1.30 -0.98
N GLY A 210 -14.51 1.81 -2.15
CA GLY A 210 -15.37 1.83 -3.35
C GLY A 210 -16.49 2.86 -3.32
N ALA A 211 -16.53 3.76 -2.33
CA ALA A 211 -17.51 4.85 -2.27
C ALA A 211 -17.20 5.93 -3.31
N ASP A 212 -18.24 6.56 -3.86
CA ASP A 212 -18.11 7.64 -4.84
C ASP A 212 -18.47 9.00 -4.23
N PHE A 213 -17.45 9.82 -3.92
CA PHE A 213 -17.60 11.19 -3.40
C PHE A 213 -17.52 12.25 -4.51
N SER A 214 -17.67 11.89 -5.78
CA SER A 214 -17.50 12.83 -6.89
C SER A 214 -18.38 14.08 -6.73
N GLY A 215 -17.77 15.27 -6.73
CA GLY A 215 -18.51 16.53 -6.56
C GLY A 215 -19.00 16.84 -5.14
N ALA A 216 -18.71 15.98 -4.15
CA ALA A 216 -19.15 16.17 -2.78
C ALA A 216 -18.50 17.41 -2.13
N LYS A 217 -19.17 17.98 -1.13
CA LYS A 217 -18.69 19.11 -0.34
C LYS A 217 -18.50 18.66 1.10
N LEU A 218 -17.29 18.76 1.65
CA LEU A 218 -16.94 18.34 3.02
C LEU A 218 -16.49 19.54 3.84
N THR A 219 -17.35 20.56 3.87
CA THR A 219 -17.03 21.88 4.43
C THR A 219 -16.99 21.77 5.96
N TRP A 220 -15.88 22.15 6.60
CA TRP A 220 -15.70 22.12 8.06
C TRP A 220 -15.86 20.73 8.68
N SER A 221 -15.66 19.67 7.88
CA SER A 221 -15.83 18.29 8.32
C SER A 221 -14.50 17.68 8.79
N ILE A 222 -14.57 16.70 9.69
CA ILE A 222 -13.42 15.96 10.22
C ILE A 222 -13.37 14.60 9.51
N LEU A 223 -12.23 14.26 8.90
CA LEU A 223 -12.04 13.03 8.13
C LEU A 223 -10.80 12.25 8.58
N SER A 224 -10.43 12.39 9.84
CA SER A 224 -9.18 11.82 10.36
C SER A 224 -9.29 10.30 10.52
N GLY A 225 -8.24 9.58 10.11
CA GLY A 225 -8.17 8.11 10.24
C GLY A 225 -8.98 7.30 9.22
N MET A 226 -9.54 7.94 8.19
CA MET A 226 -10.18 7.25 7.05
C MET A 226 -9.14 6.75 6.04
N ASP A 227 -9.43 5.65 5.34
CA ASP A 227 -8.66 5.17 4.17
C ASP A 227 -9.27 5.71 2.87
N PHE A 228 -8.57 6.62 2.21
CA PHE A 228 -9.03 7.28 0.98
C PHE A 228 -8.74 6.48 -0.29
N SER A 229 -7.93 5.40 -0.22
CA SER A 229 -7.24 4.80 -1.38
C SER A 229 -8.13 4.15 -2.43
N VAL A 230 -9.35 3.72 -2.07
CA VAL A 230 -10.26 2.97 -2.95
C VAL A 230 -11.54 3.77 -3.25
N ALA A 231 -11.64 5.01 -2.78
CA ALA A 231 -12.79 5.88 -3.06
C ALA A 231 -12.50 6.83 -4.22
N THR A 232 -13.57 7.27 -4.90
CA THR A 232 -13.48 8.28 -5.96
C THR A 232 -13.66 9.68 -5.38
N TRP A 233 -12.74 10.60 -5.70
CA TRP A 233 -12.70 11.95 -5.11
C TRP A 233 -12.68 13.09 -6.13
N CYS A 234 -12.94 12.80 -7.40
CA CYS A 234 -12.90 13.79 -8.47
C CYS A 234 -13.85 14.97 -8.18
N ASN A 235 -13.40 16.22 -8.40
CA ASN A 235 -14.22 17.43 -8.19
C ASN A 235 -14.75 17.63 -6.74
N THR A 236 -14.15 16.96 -5.74
CA THR A 236 -14.55 17.09 -4.33
C THR A 236 -14.04 18.39 -3.70
N LYS A 237 -14.81 18.98 -2.78
CA LYS A 237 -14.46 20.25 -2.09
C LYS A 237 -14.25 20.03 -0.59
N PHE A 238 -13.06 20.32 -0.09
CA PHE A 238 -12.65 20.12 1.31
C PHE A 238 -12.50 21.43 2.10
N HIS A 239 -13.27 22.47 1.76
CA HIS A 239 -13.06 23.79 2.36
C HIS A 239 -13.07 23.76 3.90
N LYS A 240 -11.96 24.13 4.55
CA LYS A 240 -11.75 24.07 6.02
C LYS A 240 -11.96 22.68 6.64
N ALA A 241 -11.79 21.61 5.88
CA ALA A 241 -11.82 20.25 6.42
C ALA A 241 -10.55 19.93 7.22
N THR A 242 -10.65 18.96 8.12
CA THR A 242 -9.50 18.44 8.89
C THR A 242 -9.21 17.01 8.47
N ILE A 243 -8.05 16.78 7.84
CA ILE A 243 -7.62 15.49 7.30
C ILE A 243 -6.20 15.16 7.77
N GLN A 244 -6.09 14.65 9.00
CA GLN A 244 -4.80 14.42 9.65
C GLN A 244 -4.38 12.95 9.61
N GLY A 245 -3.08 12.72 9.42
CA GLY A 245 -2.47 11.38 9.50
C GLY A 245 -2.87 10.42 8.38
N VAL A 246 -3.30 10.95 7.23
CA VAL A 246 -3.78 10.15 6.09
C VAL A 246 -2.68 9.97 5.05
N ASP A 247 -2.65 8.79 4.45
CA ASP A 247 -1.73 8.45 3.38
C ASP A 247 -2.41 8.55 2.01
N PHE A 248 -2.11 9.61 1.27
CA PHE A 248 -2.66 9.90 -0.06
C PHE A 248 -1.81 9.33 -1.21
N ARG A 249 -0.98 8.32 -0.95
CA ARG A 249 -0.15 7.70 -1.99
C ARG A 249 -1.01 7.14 -3.12
N GLN A 250 -0.72 7.56 -4.35
CA GLN A 250 -1.37 7.10 -5.58
C GLN A 250 -2.87 7.45 -5.70
N ILE A 251 -3.37 8.38 -4.90
CA ILE A 251 -4.77 8.80 -4.95
C ILE A 251 -4.97 9.82 -6.08
N ASP A 252 -6.14 9.76 -6.72
CA ASP A 252 -6.58 10.74 -7.71
C ASP A 252 -7.57 11.75 -7.10
N PHE A 253 -7.10 12.98 -6.97
CA PHE A 253 -7.87 14.16 -6.56
C PHE A 253 -8.00 15.16 -7.70
N SER A 254 -8.01 14.71 -8.95
CA SER A 254 -8.18 15.60 -10.08
C SER A 254 -9.43 16.48 -9.92
N ASP A 255 -9.27 17.77 -10.22
CA ASP A 255 -10.31 18.81 -10.11
C ASP A 255 -10.81 19.10 -8.66
N ALA A 256 -10.18 18.53 -7.63
CA ALA A 256 -10.56 18.80 -6.24
C ALA A 256 -10.13 20.19 -5.75
N SER A 257 -10.82 20.70 -4.72
CA SER A 257 -10.46 21.93 -4.00
C SER A 257 -10.15 21.66 -2.54
N PHE A 258 -9.01 22.16 -2.07
CA PHE A 258 -8.52 21.97 -0.72
C PHE A 258 -8.40 23.27 0.08
N ASP A 259 -9.11 24.33 -0.29
CA ASP A 259 -9.00 25.66 0.33
C ASP A 259 -9.08 25.64 1.87
N GLU A 260 -7.99 26.04 2.55
CA GLU A 260 -7.89 26.13 4.02
C GLU A 260 -8.03 24.77 4.74
N THR A 261 -7.71 23.66 4.08
CA THR A 261 -7.73 22.30 4.66
C THR A 261 -6.52 22.06 5.55
N ASP A 262 -6.69 21.40 6.70
CA ASP A 262 -5.58 20.94 7.54
C ASP A 262 -5.17 19.50 7.17
N PHE A 263 -3.89 19.33 6.84
CA PHE A 263 -3.27 18.07 6.43
C PHE A 263 -2.17 17.58 7.37
N ALA A 264 -2.14 18.05 8.62
CA ALA A 264 -1.07 17.70 9.54
C ALA A 264 -0.78 16.19 9.58
N ASN A 265 0.50 15.83 9.47
CA ASN A 265 1.01 14.45 9.47
C ASN A 265 0.56 13.55 8.30
N SER A 266 0.05 14.13 7.20
CA SER A 266 -0.37 13.38 6.01
C SER A 266 0.74 13.28 4.93
N SER A 267 0.68 12.25 4.08
CA SER A 267 1.66 12.00 3.00
C SER A 267 1.01 12.07 1.63
N PHE A 268 1.58 12.83 0.70
CA PHE A 268 0.98 13.09 -0.63
C PHE A 268 1.69 12.36 -1.78
N LYS A 269 2.80 11.69 -1.48
CA LYS A 269 3.74 11.15 -2.46
C LYS A 269 3.07 10.35 -3.58
N ASP A 270 3.47 10.55 -4.83
CA ASP A 270 2.97 9.82 -6.01
C ASP A 270 1.44 10.02 -6.28
N GLY A 271 0.77 10.98 -5.63
CA GLY A 271 -0.64 11.30 -5.87
C GLY A 271 -0.88 12.22 -7.09
N ILE A 272 -2.11 12.18 -7.62
CA ILE A 272 -2.56 12.99 -8.76
C ILE A 272 -3.46 14.11 -8.23
N PHE A 273 -3.01 15.34 -8.42
CA PHE A 273 -3.65 16.58 -8.00
C PHE A 273 -3.84 17.52 -9.20
N SER A 274 -4.11 16.97 -10.39
CA SER A 274 -4.25 17.78 -11.61
C SER A 274 -5.47 18.71 -11.53
N ARG A 275 -5.34 19.94 -12.01
CA ARG A 275 -6.39 20.99 -11.97
C ARG A 275 -6.94 21.26 -10.57
N THR A 276 -6.13 21.09 -9.52
CA THR A 276 -6.57 21.32 -8.13
C THR A 276 -6.39 22.76 -7.70
N ASN A 277 -7.28 23.21 -6.80
CA ASN A 277 -7.11 24.47 -6.09
C ASN A 277 -6.51 24.21 -4.69
N ILE A 278 -5.31 24.74 -4.47
CA ILE A 278 -4.52 24.62 -3.24
C ILE A 278 -4.06 25.99 -2.72
N SER A 279 -4.74 27.06 -3.16
CA SER A 279 -4.35 28.47 -2.98
C SER A 279 -4.32 28.99 -1.54
N LYS A 280 -4.81 28.23 -0.57
CA LYS A 280 -4.93 28.68 0.84
C LYS A 280 -4.49 27.64 1.86
N THR A 281 -3.71 26.66 1.43
CA THR A 281 -3.42 25.48 2.23
C THR A 281 -1.93 25.32 2.46
N ASP A 282 -1.52 25.07 3.71
CA ASP A 282 -0.10 24.96 4.05
C ASP A 282 0.47 23.59 3.66
N PHE A 283 1.17 23.54 2.53
CA PHE A 283 1.90 22.37 2.07
C PHE A 283 3.38 22.34 2.52
N SER A 284 3.84 23.31 3.33
CA SER A 284 5.27 23.45 3.63
C SER A 284 5.86 22.30 4.46
N SER A 285 5.04 21.61 5.24
CA SER A 285 5.43 20.44 6.06
C SER A 285 5.13 19.10 5.38
N LEU A 286 4.49 19.11 4.21
CA LEU A 286 3.99 17.91 3.54
C LEU A 286 4.99 17.38 2.52
N ASN A 287 5.07 16.06 2.43
CA ASN A 287 5.86 15.41 1.39
C ASN A 287 5.05 15.32 0.09
N ILE A 288 5.22 16.32 -0.77
CA ILE A 288 4.56 16.44 -2.08
C ILE A 288 5.42 15.91 -3.24
N ARG A 289 6.44 15.08 -2.95
CA ARG A 289 7.38 14.58 -3.95
C ARG A 289 6.69 13.67 -4.97
N ASP A 290 7.11 13.77 -6.23
CA ASP A 290 6.64 12.91 -7.33
C ASP A 290 5.11 12.99 -7.58
N CYS A 291 4.44 14.03 -7.07
CA CYS A 291 3.02 14.30 -7.32
C CYS A 291 2.79 15.05 -8.65
N ASP A 292 1.59 14.87 -9.22
CA ASP A 292 1.13 15.63 -10.38
C ASP A 292 0.26 16.81 -9.96
N PHE A 293 0.75 18.03 -10.15
CA PHE A 293 0.03 19.29 -9.92
C PHE A 293 -0.18 20.07 -11.23
N SER A 294 -0.28 19.37 -12.37
CA SER A 294 -0.54 20.04 -13.65
C SER A 294 -1.80 20.90 -13.58
N ASP A 295 -1.75 22.11 -14.15
CA ASP A 295 -2.83 23.10 -14.19
C ASP A 295 -3.41 23.48 -12.81
N SER A 296 -2.65 23.26 -11.73
CA SER A 296 -3.09 23.56 -10.37
C SER A 296 -2.75 24.98 -9.95
N THR A 297 -3.53 25.53 -9.02
CA THR A 297 -3.35 26.91 -8.55
C THR A 297 -2.67 26.99 -7.19
N PHE A 298 -1.44 27.49 -7.17
CA PHE A 298 -0.69 27.83 -5.96
C PHE A 298 -0.71 29.35 -5.77
N GLN A 299 -1.56 29.86 -4.89
CA GLN A 299 -1.40 31.22 -4.36
C GLN A 299 -0.95 31.10 -2.91
N THR A 300 -0.06 31.98 -2.46
CA THR A 300 0.43 31.91 -1.09
C THR A 300 0.54 33.32 -0.55
N ASN A 301 -0.49 33.78 0.14
CA ASN A 301 -0.37 35.00 0.93
C ASN A 301 0.37 34.76 2.26
N ASN A 302 0.76 33.51 2.62
CA ASN A 302 1.37 33.20 3.92
C ASN A 302 2.20 31.89 4.03
N ILE A 303 2.58 31.22 2.94
CA ILE A 303 3.13 29.83 3.02
C ILE A 303 4.65 29.79 2.76
N LYS A 304 5.40 29.09 3.62
CA LYS A 304 6.85 28.85 3.52
C LYS A 304 7.19 27.72 2.53
N LEU A 305 6.70 27.80 1.30
CA LEU A 305 7.07 26.83 0.26
C LEU A 305 8.48 27.17 -0.26
N SER A 306 9.42 26.23 -0.10
CA SER A 306 10.75 26.33 -0.69
C SER A 306 10.82 25.57 -2.02
N THR A 307 11.74 25.96 -2.90
CA THR A 307 11.97 25.27 -4.18
C THR A 307 12.23 23.77 -4.03
N ASN A 308 12.76 23.34 -2.88
CA ASN A 308 13.15 21.94 -2.63
C ASN A 308 11.96 21.01 -2.40
N HIS A 309 10.76 21.54 -2.13
CA HIS A 309 9.56 20.72 -1.90
C HIS A 309 9.01 20.12 -3.20
N PHE A 310 9.30 20.73 -4.35
CA PHE A 310 8.83 20.30 -5.66
C PHE A 310 9.66 19.16 -6.27
N GLY A 311 10.45 18.43 -5.47
CA GLY A 311 11.32 17.36 -5.97
C GLY A 311 10.55 16.33 -6.80
N GLY A 312 10.92 16.16 -8.07
CA GLY A 312 10.31 15.17 -8.95
C GLY A 312 8.85 15.42 -9.34
N THR A 313 8.22 16.53 -8.95
CA THR A 313 6.81 16.81 -9.26
C THR A 313 6.60 17.20 -10.73
N ARG A 314 5.38 17.04 -11.22
CA ARG A 314 4.93 17.65 -12.48
C ARG A 314 4.07 18.87 -12.16
N ILE A 315 4.46 20.05 -12.64
CA ILE A 315 3.75 21.32 -12.37
C ILE A 315 3.40 22.04 -13.68
N LEU A 316 3.17 21.31 -14.77
CA LEU A 316 2.88 21.85 -16.11
C LEU A 316 1.64 22.75 -16.06
N GLY A 317 1.72 24.01 -16.53
CA GLY A 317 0.57 24.92 -16.53
C GLY A 317 0.12 25.38 -15.14
N ALA A 318 0.78 24.95 -14.07
CA ALA A 318 0.45 25.38 -12.71
C ALA A 318 0.76 26.87 -12.53
N THR A 319 -0.15 27.58 -11.88
CA THR A 319 0.09 28.99 -11.52
C THR A 319 0.86 29.04 -10.20
N LEU A 320 2.07 29.61 -10.23
CA LEU A 320 2.99 29.71 -9.10
C LEU A 320 3.18 31.17 -8.68
N PRO A 321 3.52 31.45 -7.40
CA PRO A 321 3.96 32.77 -6.98
C PRO A 321 5.27 33.20 -7.69
N GLU A 322 5.42 34.50 -7.96
CA GLU A 322 6.58 35.05 -8.68
C GLU A 322 7.93 34.71 -8.03
N GLU A 323 7.98 34.58 -6.70
CA GLU A 323 9.19 34.27 -5.93
C GLU A 323 9.74 32.85 -6.20
N ILE A 324 8.86 31.87 -6.42
CA ILE A 324 9.23 30.46 -6.63
C ILE A 324 9.39 30.16 -8.12
N GLY A 325 8.58 30.79 -8.98
CA GLY A 325 8.47 30.46 -10.41
C GLY A 325 9.76 30.56 -11.24
N LYS A 326 10.79 31.25 -10.74
CA LYS A 326 12.10 31.37 -11.39
C LYS A 326 13.10 30.28 -11.00
N PHE A 327 12.86 29.52 -9.93
CA PHE A 327 13.72 28.44 -9.42
C PHE A 327 15.22 28.78 -9.44
N GLY A 328 15.68 29.68 -8.56
CA GLY A 328 17.08 30.15 -8.51
C GLY A 328 18.15 29.04 -8.38
N ALA A 329 17.78 27.84 -7.92
CA ALA A 329 18.66 26.68 -7.89
C ALA A 329 19.09 26.20 -9.30
N LEU A 330 18.36 26.54 -10.37
CA LEU A 330 18.72 26.15 -11.74
C LEU A 330 20.07 26.72 -12.21
N GLU A 331 20.38 27.94 -11.82
CA GLU A 331 21.67 28.58 -12.15
C GLU A 331 22.83 27.86 -11.44
N HIS A 332 22.65 27.54 -10.15
CA HIS A 332 23.65 26.81 -9.39
C HIS A 332 23.87 25.38 -9.91
N VAL A 333 22.79 24.68 -10.30
CA VAL A 333 22.88 23.35 -10.92
C VAL A 333 23.68 23.41 -12.22
N ALA A 334 23.45 24.43 -13.05
CA ALA A 334 24.17 24.59 -14.31
C ALA A 334 25.68 24.82 -14.10
N GLU A 335 26.04 25.67 -13.13
CA GLU A 335 27.45 25.90 -12.76
C GLU A 335 28.13 24.65 -12.21
N THR A 336 27.50 23.99 -11.23
CA THR A 336 28.01 22.76 -10.61
C THR A 336 28.18 21.64 -11.65
N SER A 337 27.21 21.51 -12.56
CA SER A 337 27.25 20.55 -13.67
C SER A 337 28.40 20.83 -14.65
N LYS A 338 28.64 22.11 -14.99
CA LYS A 338 29.78 22.51 -15.84
C LYS A 338 31.12 22.15 -15.22
N HIS A 339 31.30 22.40 -13.92
CA HIS A 339 32.51 22.03 -13.19
C HIS A 339 32.70 20.50 -13.14
N ALA A 340 31.65 19.75 -12.79
CA ALA A 340 31.69 18.29 -12.76
C ALA A 340 32.11 17.70 -14.11
N ARG A 341 31.57 18.21 -15.22
CA ARG A 341 31.93 17.77 -16.57
C ARG A 341 33.40 18.02 -16.89
N ASN A 342 33.94 19.20 -16.56
CA ASN A 342 35.34 19.51 -16.87
C ASN A 342 36.29 18.59 -16.10
N VAL A 343 36.00 18.31 -14.83
CA VAL A 343 36.75 17.33 -14.02
C VAL A 343 36.62 15.93 -14.62
N PHE A 344 35.43 15.55 -15.06
CA PHE A 344 35.18 14.25 -15.68
C PHE A 344 35.97 14.05 -16.99
N ILE A 345 36.02 15.05 -17.87
CA ILE A 345 36.82 15.01 -19.10
C ILE A 345 38.31 14.89 -18.77
N ALA A 346 38.79 15.68 -17.80
CA ALA A 346 40.17 15.59 -17.34
C ALA A 346 40.52 14.20 -16.78
N LEU A 347 39.59 13.59 -16.02
CA LEU A 347 39.74 12.25 -15.49
C LEU A 347 39.78 11.19 -16.59
N ILE A 348 38.91 11.26 -17.61
CA ILE A 348 38.97 10.38 -18.78
C ILE A 348 40.32 10.51 -19.48
N GLY A 349 40.79 11.74 -19.72
CA GLY A 349 42.07 12.00 -20.35
C GLY A 349 43.23 11.40 -19.55
N ALA A 350 43.22 11.56 -18.22
CA ALA A 350 44.21 10.98 -17.33
C ALA A 350 44.18 9.45 -17.34
N CYS A 351 43.00 8.83 -17.32
CA CYS A 351 42.86 7.37 -17.44
C CYS A 351 43.35 6.86 -18.79
N PHE A 352 42.96 7.51 -19.89
CA PHE A 352 43.39 7.14 -21.24
C PHE A 352 44.91 7.22 -21.40
N TYR A 353 45.52 8.32 -20.95
CA TYR A 353 46.97 8.48 -20.96
C TYR A 353 47.65 7.39 -20.12
N SER A 354 47.13 7.11 -18.92
CA SER A 354 47.65 6.05 -18.05
C SER A 354 47.60 4.67 -18.70
N LEU A 355 46.48 4.34 -19.35
CA LEU A 355 46.32 3.08 -20.09
C LEU A 355 47.25 2.98 -21.30
N LEU A 356 47.41 4.08 -22.04
CA LEU A 356 48.36 4.13 -23.17
C LEU A 356 49.80 3.90 -22.69
N THR A 357 50.20 4.52 -21.57
CA THR A 357 51.50 4.28 -20.95
C THR A 357 51.66 2.83 -20.49
N VAL A 358 50.62 2.26 -19.86
CA VAL A 358 50.60 0.85 -19.43
C VAL A 358 50.81 -0.10 -20.62
N LEU A 359 50.14 0.15 -21.74
CA LEU A 359 50.22 -0.65 -22.95
C LEU A 359 51.56 -0.51 -23.70
N THR A 360 52.21 0.66 -23.61
CA THR A 360 53.46 0.95 -24.35
C THR A 360 54.73 0.64 -23.55
N THR A 361 54.63 0.52 -22.22
CA THR A 361 55.78 0.18 -21.38
C THR A 361 56.14 -1.30 -21.56
N THR A 362 57.41 -1.62 -21.82
CA THR A 362 57.92 -3.00 -21.89
C THR A 362 58.47 -3.47 -20.54
N ASP A 363 58.57 -4.78 -20.31
CA ASP A 363 59.07 -5.34 -19.05
C ASP A 363 60.53 -4.92 -18.77
N VAL A 364 61.35 -4.90 -19.82
CA VAL A 364 62.75 -4.46 -19.75
C VAL A 364 62.84 -2.98 -19.33
N ALA A 365 61.97 -2.13 -19.86
CA ALA A 365 61.94 -0.71 -19.53
C ALA A 365 61.45 -0.43 -18.10
N LEU A 366 60.51 -1.25 -17.59
CA LEU A 366 60.01 -1.17 -16.22
C LEU A 366 61.07 -1.59 -15.21
N LEU A 367 61.81 -2.67 -15.48
CA LEU A 367 62.83 -3.23 -14.60
C LEU A 367 64.13 -2.40 -14.55
N THR A 368 64.53 -1.83 -15.70
CA THR A 368 65.76 -1.02 -15.79
C THR A 368 65.51 0.47 -15.50
N ASN A 369 64.26 0.89 -15.33
CA ASN A 369 63.84 2.28 -15.18
C ASN A 369 64.40 3.19 -16.30
N SER A 370 64.63 2.63 -17.49
CA SER A 370 65.36 3.27 -18.60
C SER A 370 64.48 4.18 -19.46
N THR A 371 63.16 4.15 -19.27
CA THR A 371 62.21 5.00 -20.01
C THR A 371 61.75 6.17 -19.15
N SER A 372 61.84 7.38 -19.72
CA SER A 372 61.22 8.57 -19.18
C SER A 372 59.92 8.87 -19.92
N THR A 373 58.79 8.82 -19.22
CA THR A 373 57.49 9.22 -19.78
C THR A 373 57.32 10.73 -19.61
N PRO A 374 57.13 11.51 -20.69
CA PRO A 374 56.91 12.95 -20.60
C PRO A 374 55.50 13.23 -20.09
N LEU A 375 55.38 13.92 -18.96
CA LEU A 375 54.08 14.31 -18.41
C LEU A 375 53.38 15.33 -19.34
N PRO A 376 52.08 15.15 -19.66
CA PRO A 376 51.36 15.88 -20.71
C PRO A 376 51.15 17.39 -20.45
N ILE A 377 51.70 17.96 -19.36
CA ILE A 377 51.51 19.36 -18.97
C ILE A 377 52.84 20.04 -18.61
N ILE A 378 53.73 19.36 -17.89
CA ILE A 378 54.96 19.96 -17.34
C ILE A 378 56.17 19.66 -18.26
N ASN A 379 55.98 18.82 -19.28
CA ASN A 379 57.04 18.36 -20.19
C ASN A 379 58.29 17.85 -19.44
N ALA A 380 58.09 17.38 -18.21
CA ALA A 380 59.11 16.84 -17.35
C ALA A 380 59.20 15.33 -17.58
N ALA A 381 60.43 14.87 -17.78
CA ALA A 381 60.78 13.46 -17.91
C ALA A 381 60.69 12.79 -16.53
N MET A 382 59.66 11.97 -16.32
CA MET A 382 59.51 11.18 -15.09
C MET A 382 59.96 9.73 -15.36
N PRO A 383 60.84 9.14 -14.53
CA PRO A 383 61.18 7.73 -14.68
C PRO A 383 59.95 6.84 -14.50
N ALA A 384 59.86 5.79 -15.32
CA ALA A 384 58.69 4.91 -15.37
C ALA A 384 58.23 4.44 -13.99
N LYS A 385 59.14 4.03 -13.11
CA LYS A 385 58.76 3.53 -11.76
C LYS A 385 57.95 4.55 -10.94
N TYR A 386 58.33 5.83 -10.96
CA TYR A 386 57.62 6.87 -10.20
C TYR A 386 56.25 7.18 -10.82
N PHE A 387 56.12 7.06 -12.14
CA PHE A 387 54.84 7.21 -12.83
C PHE A 387 53.81 6.19 -12.32
N TYR A 388 54.17 4.90 -12.24
CA TYR A 388 53.27 3.84 -11.75
C TYR A 388 52.86 4.01 -10.28
N MET A 389 53.67 4.71 -9.46
CA MET A 389 53.31 5.02 -8.07
C MET A 389 52.43 6.26 -7.95
N ALA A 390 52.72 7.32 -8.71
CA ALA A 390 52.03 8.60 -8.60
C ALA A 390 50.64 8.58 -9.25
N VAL A 391 50.49 7.89 -10.39
CA VAL A 391 49.27 7.90 -11.19
C VAL A 391 48.04 7.37 -10.43
N PRO A 392 48.08 6.19 -9.76
CA PRO A 392 46.94 5.73 -8.98
C PRO A 392 46.47 6.71 -7.91
N ALA A 393 47.40 7.40 -7.25
CA ALA A 393 47.09 8.40 -6.24
C ALA A 393 46.44 9.65 -6.85
N VAL A 394 46.95 10.13 -7.99
CA VAL A 394 46.37 11.27 -8.73
C VAL A 394 44.98 10.94 -9.26
N LEU A 395 44.80 9.75 -9.85
CA LEU A 395 43.51 9.28 -10.34
C LEU A 395 42.49 9.19 -9.20
N LEU A 396 42.88 8.64 -8.04
CA LEU A 396 42.01 8.55 -6.87
C LEU A 396 41.60 9.93 -6.34
N PHE A 397 42.53 10.89 -6.30
CA PHE A 397 42.23 12.27 -5.89
C PHE A 397 41.21 12.94 -6.83
N LEU A 398 41.44 12.89 -8.14
CA LEU A 398 40.51 13.42 -9.14
C LEU A 398 39.15 12.72 -9.10
N TYR A 399 39.14 11.41 -8.81
CA TYR A 399 37.93 10.62 -8.67
C TYR A 399 37.07 11.05 -7.47
N PHE A 400 37.68 11.25 -6.30
CA PHE A 400 37.00 11.80 -5.13
C PHE A 400 36.46 13.20 -5.42
N TYR A 401 37.30 14.05 -6.02
CA TYR A 401 36.94 15.41 -6.35
C TYR A 401 35.71 15.47 -7.26
N LEU A 402 35.67 14.65 -8.32
CA LEU A 402 34.51 14.52 -9.20
C LEU A 402 33.23 14.14 -8.43
N HIS A 403 33.30 13.13 -7.57
CA HIS A 403 32.12 12.59 -6.89
C HIS A 403 31.52 13.56 -5.86
N PHE A 404 32.34 14.44 -5.26
CA PHE A 404 31.81 15.53 -4.43
C PHE A 404 30.97 16.51 -5.24
N TYR A 405 31.42 16.91 -6.43
CA TYR A 405 30.62 17.76 -7.32
C TYR A 405 29.34 17.06 -7.78
N LEU A 406 29.44 15.78 -8.15
CA LEU A 406 28.28 15.00 -8.55
C LEU A 406 27.27 14.90 -7.40
N GLN A 407 27.70 14.65 -6.17
CA GLN A 407 26.80 14.58 -5.03
C GLN A 407 26.04 15.89 -4.78
N THR A 408 26.73 17.04 -4.79
CA THR A 408 26.09 18.35 -4.67
C THR A 408 25.07 18.58 -5.78
N MET A 409 25.44 18.24 -7.01
CA MET A 409 24.55 18.34 -8.17
C MET A 409 23.32 17.45 -8.01
N TRP A 410 23.45 16.21 -7.53
CA TRP A 410 22.32 15.30 -7.29
C TRP A 410 21.37 15.81 -6.21
N GLU A 411 21.90 16.40 -5.13
CA GLU A 411 21.10 16.98 -4.05
C GLU A 411 20.23 18.12 -4.58
N GLU A 412 20.80 19.03 -5.37
CA GLU A 412 20.06 20.15 -5.96
C GLU A 412 19.02 19.69 -6.98
N LEU A 413 19.41 18.77 -7.88
CA LEU A 413 18.49 18.19 -8.86
C LEU A 413 17.33 17.46 -8.20
N SER A 414 17.58 16.76 -7.08
CA SER A 414 16.54 16.01 -6.38
C SER A 414 15.45 16.89 -5.79
N GLY A 415 15.73 18.17 -5.52
CA GLY A 415 14.77 19.15 -5.02
C GLY A 415 13.96 19.86 -6.11
N LEU A 416 14.32 19.71 -7.38
CA LEU A 416 13.65 20.40 -8.49
C LEU A 416 12.49 19.58 -9.08
N PRO A 417 11.49 20.26 -9.70
CA PRO A 417 10.41 19.59 -10.41
C PRO A 417 10.94 18.82 -11.62
N ALA A 418 10.32 17.68 -11.91
CA ALA A 418 10.63 16.87 -13.09
C ALA A 418 10.21 17.60 -14.38
N ILE A 419 9.03 18.22 -14.35
CA ILE A 419 8.46 19.02 -15.44
C ILE A 419 8.06 20.37 -14.86
N PHE A 420 8.63 21.45 -15.41
CA PHE A 420 8.39 22.82 -14.97
C PHE A 420 7.05 23.37 -15.48
N HIS A 421 6.63 24.52 -14.94
CA HIS A 421 5.37 25.19 -15.31
C HIS A 421 5.28 25.57 -16.78
N ASP A 422 6.43 25.88 -17.39
CA ASP A 422 6.59 26.18 -18.81
C ASP A 422 6.68 24.93 -19.71
N GLY A 423 6.53 23.74 -19.13
CA GLY A 423 6.60 22.46 -19.82
C GLY A 423 8.01 21.98 -20.15
N ARG A 424 9.06 22.72 -19.77
CA ARG A 424 10.43 22.24 -19.92
C ARG A 424 10.70 21.09 -18.95
N ARG A 425 11.51 20.12 -19.40
CA ARG A 425 11.91 18.97 -18.59
C ARG A 425 13.22 19.23 -17.88
N LEU A 426 13.35 18.71 -16.65
CA LEU A 426 14.56 18.86 -15.84
C LEU A 426 15.83 18.37 -16.54
N ASP A 427 15.76 17.25 -17.25
CA ASP A 427 16.92 16.66 -17.94
C ASP A 427 17.45 17.52 -19.09
N LYS A 428 16.62 18.43 -19.62
CA LYS A 428 17.00 19.36 -20.70
C LYS A 428 17.45 20.71 -20.17
N VAL A 429 16.89 21.16 -19.05
CA VAL A 429 17.21 22.45 -18.42
C VAL A 429 18.50 22.36 -17.59
N ALA A 430 18.72 21.24 -16.90
CA ALA A 430 19.94 21.00 -16.14
C ALA A 430 21.09 20.56 -17.05
N TYR A 431 21.74 21.53 -17.70
CA TYR A 431 22.95 21.40 -18.54
C TYR A 431 23.20 19.97 -19.05
N PRO A 432 22.66 19.56 -20.20
CA PRO A 432 22.67 18.16 -20.60
C PRO A 432 24.09 17.68 -20.95
N TRP A 433 24.59 16.70 -20.20
CA TRP A 433 25.81 15.97 -20.50
C TRP A 433 25.68 14.51 -20.04
N MET A 434 26.72 13.71 -20.24
CA MET A 434 26.63 12.25 -20.09
C MET A 434 26.01 11.79 -18.77
N LEU A 435 26.41 12.38 -17.63
CA LEU A 435 25.94 11.91 -16.31
C LEU A 435 24.54 12.42 -15.93
N THR A 436 24.09 13.58 -16.41
CA THR A 436 22.71 14.05 -16.15
C THR A 436 21.65 13.17 -16.81
N SER A 437 22.05 12.31 -17.77
CA SER A 437 21.18 11.28 -18.35
C SER A 437 20.72 10.19 -17.35
N MET A 438 21.31 10.12 -16.15
CA MET A 438 20.88 9.20 -15.09
C MET A 438 19.63 9.68 -14.33
N VAL A 439 19.35 10.99 -14.31
CA VAL A 439 18.26 11.59 -13.52
C VAL A 439 16.89 11.02 -13.90
N PRO A 440 16.55 10.86 -15.20
CA PRO A 440 15.26 10.27 -15.61
C PRO A 440 14.98 8.88 -15.06
N ARG A 441 15.99 8.12 -14.62
CA ARG A 441 15.76 6.80 -14.01
C ARG A 441 15.09 6.89 -12.64
N TYR A 442 15.37 7.94 -11.89
CA TYR A 442 14.99 8.02 -10.49
C TYR A 442 13.76 8.89 -10.24
N MET A 443 13.37 9.74 -11.19
CA MET A 443 12.14 10.55 -11.14
C MET A 443 11.02 9.90 -11.95
N HIS A 444 9.85 9.74 -11.35
CA HIS A 444 8.73 9.00 -11.94
C HIS A 444 8.30 9.56 -13.31
N PHE A 445 8.02 10.87 -13.40
CA PHE A 445 7.49 11.50 -14.61
C PHE A 445 8.47 11.59 -15.78
N LEU A 446 9.77 11.36 -15.55
CA LEU A 446 10.78 11.35 -16.61
C LEU A 446 10.99 9.95 -17.22
N ARG A 447 10.42 8.88 -16.63
CA ARG A 447 10.62 7.49 -17.09
C ARG A 447 9.87 7.13 -18.37
N GLY A 448 8.75 7.78 -18.66
CA GLY A 448 7.80 7.35 -19.72
C GLY A 448 8.29 7.54 -21.16
N GLU A 449 9.22 8.45 -21.41
CA GLU A 449 9.71 8.80 -22.76
C GLU A 449 11.18 8.41 -22.94
N ARG A 450 11.51 7.14 -22.72
CA ARG A 450 12.88 6.65 -22.94
C ARG A 450 13.11 6.37 -24.43
N GLU A 451 14.09 7.05 -25.00
CA GLU A 451 14.66 6.71 -26.30
C GLU A 451 15.16 5.25 -26.30
N GLY A 452 15.05 4.52 -27.42
CA GLY A 452 15.38 3.08 -27.50
C GLY A 452 16.81 2.70 -27.06
N PHE A 453 17.77 3.64 -27.09
CA PHE A 453 19.15 3.43 -26.65
C PHE A 453 19.45 3.98 -25.23
N SER A 454 18.44 4.42 -24.49
CA SER A 454 18.58 5.02 -23.16
C SER A 454 19.30 4.10 -22.16
N ALA A 455 18.97 2.80 -22.15
CA ALA A 455 19.59 1.83 -21.25
C ALA A 455 21.09 1.65 -21.52
N LEU A 456 21.49 1.64 -22.79
CA LEU A 456 22.89 1.50 -23.21
C LEU A 456 23.70 2.75 -22.82
N LYS A 457 23.17 3.95 -23.11
CA LYS A 457 23.77 5.23 -22.72
C LYS A 457 23.95 5.30 -21.20
N GLU A 458 22.98 4.80 -20.45
CA GLU A 458 23.04 4.78 -18.99
C GLU A 458 24.12 3.82 -18.48
N PHE A 459 24.17 2.59 -19.01
CA PHE A 459 25.21 1.62 -18.66
C PHE A 459 26.61 2.21 -18.86
N PHE A 460 26.87 2.83 -20.02
CA PHE A 460 28.14 3.50 -20.28
C PHE A 460 28.39 4.68 -19.33
N SER A 461 27.35 5.43 -18.97
CA SER A 461 27.48 6.53 -18.02
C SER A 461 27.85 6.03 -16.62
N ILE A 462 27.24 4.93 -16.16
CA ILE A 462 27.57 4.30 -14.87
C ILE A 462 28.98 3.72 -14.91
N ALA A 463 29.32 2.96 -15.95
CA ALA A 463 30.64 2.37 -16.12
C ALA A 463 31.74 3.44 -16.16
N ALA A 464 31.52 4.54 -16.88
CA ALA A 464 32.48 5.63 -16.99
C ALA A 464 32.60 6.47 -15.71
N ALA A 465 31.49 6.75 -15.02
CA ALA A 465 31.51 7.51 -13.77
C ALA A 465 32.11 6.73 -12.60
N PHE A 466 31.74 5.46 -12.44
CA PHE A 466 32.06 4.69 -11.24
C PHE A 466 33.14 3.62 -11.49
N GLY A 467 33.23 3.03 -12.68
CA GLY A 467 34.13 1.91 -12.97
C GLY A 467 35.48 2.29 -13.59
N LEU A 468 35.56 3.38 -14.36
CA LEU A 468 36.74 3.73 -15.16
C LEU A 468 38.03 3.84 -14.33
N VAL A 469 37.98 4.51 -13.18
CA VAL A 469 39.17 4.72 -12.32
C VAL A 469 39.61 3.43 -11.63
N PRO A 470 38.74 2.67 -10.93
CA PRO A 470 39.10 1.37 -10.38
C PRO A 470 39.72 0.43 -11.41
N VAL A 471 39.14 0.32 -12.61
CA VAL A 471 39.67 -0.52 -13.69
C VAL A 471 41.03 -0.03 -14.16
N THR A 472 41.23 1.28 -14.30
CA THR A 472 42.53 1.84 -14.70
C THR A 472 43.60 1.56 -13.65
N ILE A 473 43.30 1.75 -12.36
CA ILE A 473 44.24 1.45 -11.27
C ILE A 473 44.54 -0.06 -11.21
N PHE A 474 43.54 -0.91 -11.42
CA PHE A 474 43.72 -2.36 -11.48
C PHE A 474 44.67 -2.76 -12.63
N LEU A 475 44.52 -2.17 -13.82
CA LEU A 475 45.40 -2.46 -14.95
C LEU A 475 46.83 -1.95 -14.72
N VAL A 476 46.98 -0.78 -14.08
CA VAL A 476 48.29 -0.27 -13.61
C VAL A 476 48.92 -1.25 -12.60
N TRP A 477 48.12 -1.79 -11.68
CA TRP A 477 48.55 -2.76 -10.68
C TRP A 477 49.04 -4.06 -11.34
N VAL A 478 48.23 -4.67 -12.21
CA VAL A 478 48.57 -5.90 -12.94
C VAL A 478 49.84 -5.71 -13.77
N ARG A 479 49.98 -4.55 -14.44
CA ARG A 479 51.18 -4.24 -15.23
C ARG A 479 52.43 -4.11 -14.37
N PHE A 480 52.31 -3.65 -13.12
CA PHE A 480 53.44 -3.43 -12.21
C PHE A 480 53.96 -4.72 -11.53
N LEU A 481 53.18 -5.82 -11.53
CA LEU A 481 53.55 -7.09 -10.89
C LEU A 481 54.95 -7.66 -11.25
N PRO A 482 55.43 -7.59 -12.52
CA PRO A 482 56.75 -8.09 -12.89
C PRO A 482 57.92 -7.39 -12.17
N ALA A 483 57.72 -6.22 -11.57
CA ALA A 483 58.75 -5.52 -10.80
C ALA A 483 59.12 -6.23 -9.48
N HIS A 484 58.29 -7.19 -9.00
CA HIS A 484 58.50 -7.95 -7.76
C HIS A 484 58.73 -7.10 -6.48
N GLU A 485 58.27 -5.83 -6.47
CA GLU A 485 58.36 -4.95 -5.31
C GLU A 485 57.10 -5.02 -4.45
N LEU A 486 57.22 -5.70 -3.30
CA LEU A 486 56.10 -5.96 -2.39
C LEU A 486 55.41 -4.67 -1.90
N SER A 487 56.17 -3.65 -1.49
CA SER A 487 55.63 -2.41 -0.94
C SER A 487 54.74 -1.65 -1.92
N SER A 488 55.16 -1.58 -3.18
CA SER A 488 54.47 -0.81 -4.21
C SER A 488 53.27 -1.57 -4.77
N THR A 489 53.36 -2.89 -4.88
CA THR A 489 52.22 -3.75 -5.21
C THR A 489 51.12 -3.66 -4.16
N ILE A 490 51.45 -3.68 -2.86
CA ILE A 490 50.47 -3.52 -1.78
C ILE A 490 49.84 -2.12 -1.83
N LEU A 491 50.64 -1.07 -2.04
CA LEU A 491 50.15 0.31 -2.12
C LEU A 491 49.15 0.50 -3.26
N ILE A 492 49.51 0.09 -4.49
CA ILE A 492 48.63 0.25 -5.66
C ILE A 492 47.39 -0.62 -5.53
N GLY A 493 47.52 -1.86 -5.04
CA GLY A 493 46.39 -2.74 -4.75
C GLY A 493 45.43 -2.12 -3.71
N GLY A 494 45.96 -1.54 -2.64
CA GLY A 494 45.17 -0.81 -1.64
C GLY A 494 44.42 0.39 -2.22
N LEU A 495 45.08 1.19 -3.07
CA LEU A 495 44.42 2.31 -3.76
C LEU A 495 43.30 1.84 -4.70
N CYS A 496 43.48 0.69 -5.36
CA CYS A 496 42.44 0.08 -6.18
C CYS A 496 41.20 -0.29 -5.35
N VAL A 497 41.39 -0.93 -4.20
CA VAL A 497 40.30 -1.32 -3.30
C VAL A 497 39.57 -0.07 -2.79
N ILE A 498 40.30 0.97 -2.38
CA ILE A 498 39.72 2.24 -1.93
C ILE A 498 38.89 2.88 -3.05
N ALA A 499 39.40 2.90 -4.29
CA ALA A 499 38.67 3.43 -5.44
C ALA A 499 37.35 2.68 -5.67
N THR A 500 37.39 1.34 -5.65
CA THR A 500 36.20 0.49 -5.84
C THR A 500 35.16 0.70 -4.75
N LEU A 501 35.58 0.68 -3.47
CA LEU A 501 34.66 0.86 -2.34
C LEU A 501 34.03 2.25 -2.35
N PHE A 502 34.80 3.29 -2.65
CA PHE A 502 34.27 4.65 -2.75
C PHE A 502 33.31 4.80 -3.93
N GLY A 503 33.62 4.20 -5.09
CA GLY A 503 32.73 4.19 -6.24
C GLY A 503 31.37 3.57 -5.94
N LEU A 504 31.38 2.41 -5.27
CA LEU A 504 30.15 1.76 -4.82
C LEU A 504 29.38 2.64 -3.83
N PHE A 505 30.05 3.19 -2.82
CA PHE A 505 29.46 4.10 -1.85
C PHE A 505 28.79 5.31 -2.52
N ALA A 506 29.48 5.94 -3.46
CA ALA A 506 28.97 7.11 -4.15
C ALA A 506 27.81 6.77 -5.10
N PHE A 507 27.82 5.59 -5.72
CA PHE A 507 26.68 5.08 -6.51
C PHE A 507 25.42 4.91 -5.65
N PHE A 508 25.55 4.29 -4.47
CA PHE A 508 24.42 4.13 -3.55
C PHE A 508 23.91 5.47 -3.01
N ASN A 509 24.80 6.42 -2.71
CA ASN A 509 24.40 7.76 -2.27
C ASN A 509 23.65 8.53 -3.37
N MET A 510 24.14 8.49 -4.61
CA MET A 510 23.45 9.09 -5.76
C MET A 510 22.05 8.49 -5.92
N ARG A 511 21.93 7.15 -5.88
CA ARG A 511 20.66 6.44 -5.98
C ARG A 511 19.68 6.87 -4.88
N THR A 512 20.14 6.98 -3.65
CA THR A 512 19.31 7.38 -2.51
C THR A 512 18.90 8.84 -2.60
N THR A 513 19.83 9.73 -2.95
CA THR A 513 19.60 11.18 -3.08
C THR A 513 18.53 11.47 -4.14
N LEU A 514 18.67 10.90 -5.34
CA LEU A 514 17.73 11.11 -6.43
C LEU A 514 16.37 10.45 -6.20
N LYS A 515 16.29 9.38 -5.39
CA LYS A 515 15.01 8.72 -5.05
C LYS A 515 14.25 9.43 -3.94
N THR A 516 14.94 9.93 -2.92
CA THR A 516 14.30 10.39 -1.68
C THR A 516 14.27 11.91 -1.54
N GLY A 517 15.12 12.64 -2.29
CA GLY A 517 15.31 14.08 -2.08
C GLY A 517 16.05 14.43 -0.79
N VAL A 518 16.33 13.45 0.08
CA VAL A 518 17.03 13.64 1.34
C VAL A 518 18.53 13.56 1.08
N GLY A 519 19.14 14.70 0.77
CA GLY A 519 20.57 14.88 0.99
C GLY A 519 20.83 14.78 2.49
N HIS A 520 21.68 13.86 2.94
CA HIS A 520 22.06 13.80 4.35
C HIS A 520 22.58 15.18 4.77
N HIS A 521 21.92 15.85 5.72
CA HIS A 521 22.34 17.19 6.16
C HIS A 521 23.83 17.26 6.59
N LYS A 522 24.43 16.10 6.92
CA LYS A 522 25.86 15.89 7.19
C LYS A 522 26.78 16.04 5.96
N THR A 523 26.34 15.73 4.73
CA THR A 523 27.15 15.93 3.49
C THR A 523 27.31 17.40 3.17
N LYS A 524 26.30 18.25 3.39
CA LYS A 524 26.43 19.72 3.24
C LYS A 524 27.49 20.32 4.16
N VAL A 525 27.59 19.87 5.41
CA VAL A 525 28.62 20.36 6.34
C VAL A 525 30.00 19.84 5.96
N ALA A 526 30.11 18.55 5.58
CA ALA A 526 31.37 17.96 5.13
C ALA A 526 31.86 18.59 3.82
N ALA A 527 31.01 18.73 2.80
CA ALA A 527 31.33 19.35 1.52
C ALA A 527 31.68 20.83 1.67
N LYS A 528 30.94 21.61 2.48
CA LYS A 528 31.24 23.03 2.74
C LYS A 528 32.53 23.22 3.54
N LYS A 529 32.87 22.27 4.41
CA LYS A 529 34.14 22.24 5.19
C LYS A 529 35.32 21.80 4.32
N ILE A 530 35.14 20.78 3.47
CA ILE A 530 36.11 20.32 2.47
C ILE A 530 36.35 21.41 1.41
N TRP A 531 35.32 22.15 0.99
CA TRP A 531 35.44 23.25 0.02
C TRP A 531 36.24 24.43 0.59
N LYS A 532 35.99 24.83 1.84
CA LYS A 532 36.82 25.83 2.55
C LYS A 532 38.26 25.36 2.79
N MET A 533 38.49 24.06 2.95
CA MET A 533 39.84 23.48 3.16
C MET A 533 40.61 23.21 1.85
N SER A 534 39.91 22.86 0.77
CA SER A 534 40.45 22.58 -0.57
C SER A 534 40.86 23.86 -1.31
N ALA A 535 40.12 24.95 -1.12
CA ALA A 535 40.42 26.24 -1.72
C ALA A 535 41.70 26.91 -1.19
N SER A 536 42.23 26.47 -0.04
CA SER A 536 43.45 27.04 0.55
C SER A 536 44.70 26.24 0.18
N HIS A 537 44.82 24.94 0.48
CA HIS A 537 46.04 24.16 0.17
C HIS A 537 45.77 22.65 -0.12
N PRO A 538 45.55 22.24 -1.39
CA PRO A 538 45.18 20.86 -1.73
C PRO A 538 46.29 19.81 -1.50
N ILE A 539 47.56 20.21 -1.60
CA ILE A 539 48.72 19.32 -1.39
C ILE A 539 48.90 19.00 0.11
N ASP A 540 48.65 19.97 0.98
CA ASP A 540 48.92 19.88 2.41
C ASP A 540 47.91 18.97 3.15
N PHE A 541 46.67 18.89 2.64
CA PHE A 541 45.64 17.95 3.12
C PHE A 541 45.98 16.48 2.80
N PHE A 542 46.55 16.23 1.61
CA PHE A 542 46.93 14.89 1.15
C PHE A 542 48.06 14.31 2.00
N PHE A 543 49.09 15.11 2.31
CA PHE A 543 50.22 14.68 3.15
C PHE A 543 49.86 14.55 4.64
N LYS A 544 48.98 15.40 5.18
CA LYS A 544 48.64 15.37 6.62
C LYS A 544 47.64 14.27 7.01
N ASN A 545 46.73 13.87 6.12
CA ASN A 545 45.62 12.97 6.48
C ASN A 545 45.69 11.58 5.84
N LEU A 546 46.26 11.43 4.64
CA LEU A 546 46.29 10.14 3.94
C LEU A 546 47.55 9.31 4.28
N VAL A 547 48.69 9.97 4.48
CA VAL A 547 49.96 9.32 4.84
C VAL A 547 49.91 8.58 6.19
N PRO A 548 49.30 9.11 7.26
CA PRO A 548 49.17 8.37 8.53
C PRO A 548 48.28 7.12 8.43
N VAL A 549 47.25 7.16 7.56
CA VAL A 549 46.36 6.01 7.30
C VAL A 549 47.10 4.93 6.51
N LEU A 550 47.93 5.31 5.55
CA LEU A 550 48.79 4.40 4.79
C LEU A 550 49.88 3.74 5.68
N ILE A 551 50.45 4.47 6.65
CA ILE A 551 51.41 3.93 7.63
C ILE A 551 50.70 2.98 8.62
N SER A 552 49.47 3.30 9.04
CA SER A 552 48.68 2.46 9.94
C SER A 552 48.27 1.13 9.29
N PHE A 553 47.94 1.13 7.99
CA PHE A 553 47.61 -0.09 7.25
C PHE A 553 48.85 -0.95 6.92
N ALA A 554 50.01 -0.33 6.68
CA ALA A 554 51.27 -1.06 6.47
C ALA A 554 51.73 -1.84 7.72
N LEU A 555 51.42 -1.32 8.92
CA LEU A 555 51.72 -1.99 10.21
C LEU A 555 50.73 -3.12 10.56
N VAL A 556 49.49 -3.06 10.08
CA VAL A 556 48.50 -4.14 10.28
C VAL A 556 48.71 -5.28 9.28
N GLY A 557 49.17 -4.99 8.06
CA GLY A 557 49.46 -6.00 7.03
C GLY A 557 50.66 -6.91 7.34
N SER A 558 51.65 -6.43 8.11
CA SER A 558 52.82 -7.25 8.51
C SER A 558 52.52 -8.25 9.63
N ALA A 559 51.51 -7.97 10.47
CA ALA A 559 51.08 -8.87 11.56
C ALA A 559 50.33 -10.10 11.04
N TRP A 560 49.63 -10.01 9.91
CA TRP A 560 48.92 -11.13 9.28
C TRP A 560 49.85 -12.08 8.52
N PHE A 561 51.00 -11.60 8.03
CA PHE A 561 51.94 -12.41 7.25
C PHE A 561 52.85 -13.28 8.13
N LEU A 562 53.20 -12.82 9.33
CA LEU A 562 54.04 -13.57 10.27
C LEU A 562 53.29 -14.68 11.04
N SER A 563 51.95 -14.61 11.11
CA SER A 563 51.12 -15.69 11.64
C SER A 563 50.78 -16.77 10.60
N TRP A 564 50.97 -16.49 9.31
CA TRP A 564 50.65 -17.43 8.21
C TRP A 564 51.79 -18.42 7.92
N SER A 565 53.05 -18.04 8.12
CA SER A 565 54.21 -18.92 7.86
C SER A 565 54.49 -19.94 8.97
N ALA A 566 53.82 -19.86 10.13
CA ALA A 566 54.01 -20.78 11.26
C ALA A 566 53.00 -21.95 11.31
N ILE A 567 51.94 -21.93 10.49
CA ILE A 567 50.83 -22.90 10.60
C ILE A 567 50.82 -23.95 9.47
N TYR A 568 51.52 -23.75 8.36
CA TYR A 568 51.58 -24.74 7.28
C TYR A 568 53.02 -25.08 6.88
N GLY A 569 53.55 -26.10 7.55
CA GLY A 569 54.68 -26.86 7.05
C GLY A 569 54.33 -27.55 5.74
N THR A 570 55.21 -27.35 4.75
CA THR A 570 55.52 -28.20 3.60
C THR A 570 54.57 -29.35 3.26
N ASN A 571 53.91 -29.30 2.09
CA ASN A 571 54.18 -30.23 0.99
C ASN A 571 53.23 -30.08 -0.20
N HIS A 572 53.82 -30.24 -1.40
CA HIS A 572 53.21 -30.66 -2.67
C HIS A 572 52.14 -29.74 -3.30
N SER A 573 52.49 -28.98 -4.34
CA SER A 573 52.64 -29.39 -5.75
C SER A 573 51.32 -29.59 -6.49
N SER A 574 51.22 -28.86 -7.60
CA SER A 574 50.31 -29.01 -8.74
C SER A 574 49.03 -28.16 -8.75
N ARG A 575 48.82 -27.58 -9.95
CA ARG A 575 47.58 -27.03 -10.52
C ARG A 575 47.31 -25.54 -10.34
N TRP A 576 47.99 -24.81 -11.21
CA TRP A 576 47.35 -23.78 -12.04
C TRP A 576 46.06 -24.33 -12.68
N SER A 577 44.90 -23.91 -12.20
CA SER A 577 43.64 -23.85 -12.96
C SER A 577 42.53 -23.23 -12.10
N TRP A 578 41.82 -22.24 -12.66
CA TRP A 578 40.50 -21.69 -12.25
C TRP A 578 40.44 -20.26 -11.68
N PHE A 579 41.04 -19.29 -12.38
CA PHE A 579 40.58 -17.90 -12.31
C PHE A 579 39.79 -17.57 -13.59
N LEU A 580 38.49 -17.89 -13.61
CA LEU A 580 37.45 -17.34 -14.50
C LEU A 580 36.09 -18.01 -14.19
N VAL A 581 35.36 -17.49 -13.19
CA VAL A 581 33.90 -17.27 -13.21
C VAL A 581 33.62 -16.23 -12.11
N ALA A 582 33.39 -14.98 -12.50
CA ALA A 582 32.71 -13.99 -11.67
C ALA A 582 31.29 -13.87 -12.24
N GLY A 583 30.35 -14.57 -11.61
CA GLY A 583 28.92 -14.34 -11.78
C GLY A 583 28.45 -13.38 -10.69
N LEU A 584 27.81 -12.29 -11.11
CA LEU A 584 27.00 -11.44 -10.24
C LEU A 584 25.77 -12.22 -9.78
N GLU A 585 25.55 -12.31 -8.48
CA GLU A 585 24.21 -12.27 -7.88
C GLU A 585 24.33 -11.55 -6.53
N ASP A 586 23.71 -10.38 -6.48
CA ASP A 586 23.12 -9.71 -5.32
C ASP A 586 23.80 -9.84 -3.95
N ALA A 587 24.59 -8.83 -3.62
CA ALA A 587 24.92 -8.48 -2.24
C ALA A 587 23.70 -7.85 -1.55
N GLU A 588 22.81 -8.69 -1.01
CA GLU A 588 21.97 -8.34 0.14
C GLU A 588 22.66 -8.77 1.44
N VAL A 589 22.86 -7.75 2.29
CA VAL A 589 22.62 -7.77 3.74
C VAL A 589 22.60 -9.16 4.39
N SER A 590 23.74 -9.60 4.90
CA SER A 590 23.96 -9.68 6.35
C SER A 590 25.22 -10.46 6.62
N THR A 591 26.05 -9.87 7.46
CA THR A 591 27.21 -10.50 8.05
C THR A 591 26.80 -11.78 8.78
N LYS A 592 27.31 -12.92 8.30
CA LYS A 592 27.35 -14.19 9.03
C LYS A 592 28.03 -13.96 10.38
N PRO A 593 27.38 -14.21 11.54
CA PRO A 593 28.08 -14.19 12.81
C PRO A 593 29.17 -15.27 12.81
N ALA A 594 30.30 -14.99 13.46
CA ALA A 594 31.35 -15.97 13.67
C ALA A 594 30.74 -17.23 14.33
N GLY A 595 30.80 -18.36 13.62
CA GLY A 595 30.32 -19.66 14.10
C GLY A 595 29.58 -20.53 13.08
N TRP A 596 29.31 -20.05 11.87
CA TRP A 596 28.62 -20.85 10.85
C TRP A 596 29.55 -21.13 9.67
N SER A 597 29.84 -22.40 9.39
CA SER A 597 30.53 -22.86 8.18
C SER A 597 29.52 -23.24 7.09
N ASP A 598 29.86 -22.93 5.84
CA ASP A 598 29.07 -23.26 4.66
C ASP A 598 28.95 -24.78 4.48
N VAL A 599 27.74 -25.29 4.24
CA VAL A 599 27.57 -26.56 3.52
C VAL A 599 26.26 -26.51 2.72
N ILE A 600 26.42 -26.41 1.40
CA ILE A 600 25.44 -26.92 0.43
C ILE A 600 25.60 -28.44 0.43
N LEU A 601 24.54 -29.23 0.63
CA LEU A 601 24.52 -30.61 0.14
C LEU A 601 23.12 -31.02 -0.31
N SER A 602 23.01 -31.06 -1.64
CA SER A 602 22.09 -31.87 -2.43
C SER A 602 22.17 -33.35 -2.05
N ASP A 603 21.01 -34.01 -2.01
CA ASP A 603 20.77 -35.45 -2.16
C ASP A 603 21.84 -36.39 -1.57
N ALA A 604 21.55 -37.00 -0.42
CA ALA A 604 22.24 -38.22 -0.02
C ALA A 604 21.35 -39.43 -0.36
N PRO A 605 21.94 -40.50 -0.93
CA PRO A 605 22.53 -41.44 0.02
C PRO A 605 24.00 -41.78 -0.25
N LEU A 606 24.67 -42.10 0.87
CA LEU A 606 26.01 -42.65 1.06
C LEU A 606 27.18 -41.64 1.07
N GLY A 607 27.54 -41.23 2.30
CA GLY A 607 28.91 -40.83 2.64
C GLY A 607 29.10 -39.39 3.10
N TYR A 608 28.41 -38.93 4.16
CA TYR A 608 28.84 -37.75 4.92
C TYR A 608 28.56 -37.91 6.42
N PRO A 609 29.46 -37.42 7.30
CA PRO A 609 29.26 -37.48 8.74
C PRO A 609 28.19 -36.46 9.15
N THR A 610 27.22 -36.99 9.89
CA THR A 610 26.30 -36.26 10.73
C THR A 610 27.06 -35.48 11.80
N ASP A 611 26.97 -34.15 11.79
CA ASP A 611 27.05 -33.37 13.03
C ASP A 611 26.12 -32.14 12.99
N ASN A 612 24.94 -32.37 13.59
CA ASN A 612 24.06 -31.45 14.31
C ASN A 612 23.48 -30.18 13.64
N ILE A 613 22.37 -30.37 12.91
CA ILE A 613 21.24 -29.41 12.88
C ILE A 613 20.00 -29.93 13.65
N ASN A 614 20.14 -31.02 14.41
CA ASN A 614 19.08 -31.62 15.20
C ASN A 614 18.66 -30.84 16.48
N SER A 615 18.93 -29.54 16.61
CA SER A 615 18.50 -28.77 17.79
C SER A 615 18.03 -27.34 17.52
N VAL A 616 16.90 -27.20 16.80
CA VAL A 616 16.16 -25.91 16.75
C VAL A 616 14.67 -26.09 17.08
N LYS A 617 14.33 -27.08 17.91
CA LYS A 617 12.99 -27.21 18.49
C LYS A 617 12.85 -26.14 19.59
N GLY A 618 11.87 -25.24 19.47
CA GLY A 618 11.58 -24.26 20.55
C GLY A 618 12.43 -22.98 20.59
N LYS A 619 13.08 -22.56 19.50
CA LYS A 619 13.78 -21.26 19.50
C LYS A 619 12.82 -20.07 19.40
N TYR A 620 13.16 -19.01 20.13
CA TYR A 620 12.51 -17.70 20.09
C TYR A 620 13.07 -16.83 18.96
N TRP A 621 12.25 -16.60 17.94
CA TRP A 621 12.50 -15.75 16.78
C TRP A 621 11.47 -14.61 16.69
N ASP A 622 10.82 -14.31 17.80
CA ASP A 622 9.82 -13.24 17.87
C ASP A 622 10.45 -11.89 17.46
N ASN A 623 9.69 -11.07 16.72
CA ASN A 623 10.10 -9.77 16.18
C ASN A 623 11.32 -9.79 15.23
N ARG A 624 11.67 -10.93 14.66
CA ARG A 624 12.80 -11.02 13.71
C ARG A 624 12.36 -10.60 12.31
N ASN A 625 13.25 -9.89 11.61
CA ASN A 625 13.10 -9.59 10.19
C ASN A 625 13.77 -10.71 9.38
N LEU A 626 12.94 -11.50 8.71
CA LEU A 626 13.24 -12.60 7.79
C LEU A 626 12.71 -12.28 6.38
N ARG A 627 12.51 -11.00 6.08
CA ARG A 627 12.01 -10.54 4.78
C ARG A 627 12.97 -10.95 3.67
N GLY A 628 12.45 -11.56 2.60
CA GLY A 628 13.27 -12.05 1.48
C GLY A 628 14.13 -13.28 1.80
N ALA A 629 13.96 -13.90 2.97
CA ALA A 629 14.79 -15.04 3.36
C ALA A 629 14.61 -16.22 2.40
N ALA A 630 15.73 -16.76 1.89
CA ALA A 630 15.76 -18.01 1.13
C ALA A 630 15.95 -19.20 2.08
N ALA A 631 14.84 -19.67 2.67
CA ALA A 631 14.82 -20.70 3.72
C ALA A 631 13.97 -21.91 3.30
N GLN A 632 14.26 -22.44 2.11
CA GLN A 632 13.67 -23.67 1.61
C GLN A 632 14.03 -24.84 2.55
N TYR A 633 13.11 -25.78 2.75
CA TYR A 633 13.31 -26.96 3.62
C TYR A 633 13.63 -26.67 5.09
N VAL A 634 13.40 -25.43 5.55
CA VAL A 634 13.74 -25.02 6.92
C VAL A 634 12.98 -25.84 7.97
N PHE A 635 13.63 -26.11 9.11
CA PHE A 635 13.03 -26.85 10.23
C PHE A 635 12.71 -25.92 11.40
N LEU A 636 11.44 -25.55 11.55
CA LEU A 636 10.92 -24.60 12.54
C LEU A 636 9.77 -25.17 13.38
N ILE A 637 9.74 -26.49 13.56
CA ILE A 637 8.73 -27.19 14.36
C ILE A 637 8.76 -26.70 15.82
N ASN A 638 7.59 -26.33 16.36
CA ASN A 638 7.44 -25.74 17.69
C ASN A 638 8.28 -24.45 17.90
N ALA A 639 8.63 -23.72 16.84
CA ALA A 639 9.32 -22.43 16.99
C ALA A 639 8.35 -21.30 17.38
N HIS A 640 8.89 -20.27 18.04
CA HIS A 640 8.17 -19.03 18.33
C HIS A 640 8.65 -17.96 17.34
N LEU A 641 7.74 -17.43 16.53
CA LEU A 641 7.95 -16.45 15.45
C LEU A 641 6.89 -15.33 15.53
N GLN A 642 6.40 -15.02 16.73
CA GLN A 642 5.39 -14.00 16.92
C GLN A 642 5.92 -12.64 16.44
N LYS A 643 5.11 -11.89 15.69
CA LYS A 643 5.49 -10.57 15.15
C LYS A 643 6.74 -10.56 14.24
N ALA A 644 7.17 -11.71 13.74
CA ALA A 644 8.27 -11.76 12.77
C ALA A 644 7.80 -11.24 11.39
N ASP A 645 8.70 -10.64 10.61
CA ASP A 645 8.44 -10.28 9.21
C ASP A 645 9.08 -11.33 8.29
N LEU A 646 8.27 -12.16 7.63
CA LEU A 646 8.69 -13.18 6.67
C LEU A 646 8.29 -12.78 5.23
N SER A 647 7.90 -11.53 5.00
CA SER A 647 7.40 -11.07 3.70
C SER A 647 8.40 -11.33 2.59
N PHE A 648 7.94 -11.67 1.39
CA PHE A 648 8.80 -11.97 0.22
C PHE A 648 9.80 -13.14 0.41
N GLY A 649 9.75 -13.87 1.53
CA GLY A 649 10.62 -15.00 1.79
C GLY A 649 10.17 -16.26 1.04
N ASN A 650 11.13 -17.16 0.78
CA ASN A 650 10.90 -18.47 0.19
C ASN A 650 11.10 -19.56 1.25
N PHE A 651 10.01 -20.21 1.64
CA PHE A 651 9.92 -21.28 2.62
C PHE A 651 9.35 -22.56 2.02
N TRP A 652 9.56 -22.76 0.71
CA TRP A 652 9.14 -23.96 -0.01
C TRP A 652 9.56 -25.23 0.75
N ARG A 653 8.60 -26.13 0.99
CA ARG A 653 8.77 -27.38 1.77
C ARG A 653 9.32 -27.21 3.20
N GLY A 654 9.20 -26.02 3.79
CA GLY A 654 9.56 -25.77 5.18
C GLY A 654 8.65 -26.51 6.16
N LYS A 655 9.17 -26.80 7.36
CA LYS A 655 8.48 -27.53 8.45
C LYS A 655 8.17 -26.58 9.60
N PHE A 656 6.92 -26.17 9.72
CA PHE A 656 6.37 -25.23 10.70
C PHE A 656 5.27 -25.85 11.57
N GLN A 657 5.34 -27.17 11.82
CA GLN A 657 4.34 -27.83 12.65
C GLN A 657 4.35 -27.23 14.06
N GLN A 658 3.17 -26.89 14.58
CA GLN A 658 2.98 -26.30 15.91
C GLN A 658 3.75 -24.98 16.15
N THR A 659 4.19 -24.32 15.08
CA THR A 659 4.88 -23.02 15.17
C THR A 659 3.92 -21.91 15.55
N ASP A 660 4.38 -20.97 16.38
CA ASP A 660 3.64 -19.77 16.76
C ASP A 660 4.04 -18.58 15.86
N LEU A 661 3.18 -18.23 14.90
CA LEU A 661 3.32 -17.14 13.94
C LEU A 661 2.28 -16.03 14.20
N ASP A 662 1.77 -15.92 15.42
CA ASP A 662 0.75 -14.91 15.71
C ASP A 662 1.30 -13.49 15.49
N ASN A 663 0.49 -12.63 14.87
CA ASN A 663 0.83 -11.25 14.50
C ASN A 663 2.04 -11.11 13.57
N SER A 664 2.50 -12.17 12.91
CA SER A 664 3.60 -12.08 11.92
C SER A 664 3.13 -11.47 10.59
N THR A 665 4.08 -11.06 9.75
CA THR A 665 3.82 -10.58 8.39
C THR A 665 4.38 -11.58 7.37
N LEU A 666 3.53 -12.10 6.49
CA LEU A 666 3.81 -13.11 5.46
C LEU A 666 3.47 -12.57 4.06
N ILE A 667 3.53 -11.25 3.84
CA ILE A 667 3.06 -10.65 2.59
C ILE A 667 3.91 -11.18 1.42
N ARG A 668 3.25 -11.75 0.40
CA ARG A 668 3.90 -12.30 -0.81
C ARG A 668 5.04 -13.30 -0.53
N SER A 669 4.98 -14.03 0.57
CA SER A 669 5.92 -15.12 0.86
C SER A 669 5.47 -16.44 0.21
N ASP A 670 6.42 -17.33 -0.06
CA ASP A 670 6.18 -18.65 -0.64
C ASP A 670 6.27 -19.76 0.42
N PHE A 671 5.14 -20.39 0.72
CA PHE A 671 4.96 -21.56 1.59
C PHE A 671 4.46 -22.78 0.79
N THR A 672 4.75 -22.83 -0.51
CA THR A 672 4.36 -23.95 -1.36
C THR A 672 4.86 -25.28 -0.77
N GLU A 673 3.98 -26.29 -0.68
CA GLU A 673 4.27 -27.61 -0.09
C GLU A 673 4.83 -27.58 1.36
N ALA A 674 4.64 -26.48 2.10
CA ALA A 674 5.11 -26.37 3.49
C ALA A 674 4.19 -27.12 4.48
N TYR A 675 4.76 -27.55 5.60
CA TYR A 675 4.07 -28.29 6.65
C TYR A 675 3.74 -27.38 7.84
N LEU A 676 2.49 -26.91 7.97
CA LEU A 676 2.05 -26.01 9.04
C LEU A 676 0.95 -26.62 9.93
N GLN A 677 0.96 -27.95 10.12
CA GLN A 677 -0.06 -28.61 10.93
C GLN A 677 -0.09 -28.03 12.35
N SER A 678 -1.28 -27.65 12.82
CA SER A 678 -1.51 -27.03 14.12
C SER A 678 -0.70 -25.75 14.40
N ALA A 679 -0.22 -25.06 13.35
CA ALA A 679 0.43 -23.76 13.51
C ALA A 679 -0.56 -22.67 13.93
N LYS A 680 -0.09 -21.70 14.72
CA LYS A 680 -0.89 -20.52 15.14
C LYS A 680 -0.54 -19.35 14.24
N LEU A 681 -1.51 -18.84 13.50
CA LEU A 681 -1.39 -17.77 12.51
C LEU A 681 -2.49 -16.70 12.77
N ARG A 682 -2.76 -16.38 14.03
CA ARG A 682 -3.80 -15.41 14.40
C ARG A 682 -3.30 -14.00 14.10
N TYR A 683 -4.16 -13.16 13.55
CA TYR A 683 -3.82 -11.76 13.19
C TYR A 683 -2.63 -11.64 12.22
N VAL A 684 -2.34 -12.67 11.42
CA VAL A 684 -1.25 -12.65 10.44
C VAL A 684 -1.62 -11.77 9.24
N ASP A 685 -0.69 -10.96 8.74
CA ASP A 685 -0.84 -10.31 7.42
C ASP A 685 -0.20 -11.17 6.34
N ALA A 686 -0.99 -11.97 5.64
CA ALA A 686 -0.56 -12.91 4.60
C ALA A 686 -1.13 -12.54 3.22
N LYS A 687 -1.33 -11.24 2.94
CA LYS A 687 -1.83 -10.76 1.65
C LYS A 687 -0.92 -11.21 0.50
N GLY A 688 -1.50 -11.87 -0.49
CA GLY A 688 -0.78 -12.39 -1.66
C GLY A 688 0.24 -13.49 -1.36
N ALA A 689 0.20 -14.12 -0.19
CA ALA A 689 1.07 -15.25 0.14
C ALA A 689 0.68 -16.50 -0.67
N ILE A 690 1.65 -17.37 -0.93
CA ILE A 690 1.46 -18.61 -1.69
C ILE A 690 1.55 -19.80 -0.73
N PHE A 691 0.43 -20.51 -0.52
CA PHE A 691 0.32 -21.74 0.27
C PHE A 691 -0.09 -22.94 -0.60
N LYS A 692 0.17 -22.90 -1.91
CA LYS A 692 -0.18 -23.96 -2.86
C LYS A 692 0.33 -25.32 -2.35
N LYS A 693 -0.57 -26.30 -2.22
CA LYS A 693 -0.29 -27.66 -1.69
C LYS A 693 0.30 -27.72 -0.26
N ALA A 694 0.16 -26.67 0.55
CA ALA A 694 0.62 -26.70 1.92
C ALA A 694 -0.24 -27.64 2.80
N HIS A 695 0.32 -28.08 3.93
CA HIS A 695 -0.38 -28.91 4.92
C HIS A 695 -0.78 -28.06 6.14
N LEU A 696 -2.04 -27.64 6.20
CA LEU A 696 -2.62 -26.75 7.21
C LEU A 696 -3.57 -27.46 8.19
N TYR A 697 -3.51 -28.79 8.32
CA TYR A 697 -4.39 -29.53 9.25
C TYR A 697 -4.42 -28.91 10.65
N LYS A 698 -5.59 -28.47 11.11
CA LYS A 698 -5.81 -27.77 12.40
C LYS A 698 -5.05 -26.45 12.60
N ALA A 699 -4.54 -25.83 11.55
CA ALA A 699 -3.91 -24.51 11.65
C ALA A 699 -4.96 -23.43 11.99
N SER A 700 -4.54 -22.37 12.68
CA SER A 700 -5.43 -21.29 13.14
C SER A 700 -5.11 -19.95 12.48
N PHE A 701 -5.91 -19.54 11.50
CA PHE A 701 -5.89 -18.25 10.80
C PHE A 701 -6.97 -17.27 11.30
N LYS A 702 -7.37 -17.35 12.56
CA LYS A 702 -8.40 -16.43 13.11
C LYS A 702 -7.94 -14.97 12.97
N TYR A 703 -8.82 -14.10 12.46
CA TYR A 703 -8.52 -12.68 12.22
C TYR A 703 -7.36 -12.40 11.24
N ALA A 704 -6.97 -13.38 10.42
CA ALA A 704 -5.88 -13.22 9.45
C ALA A 704 -6.31 -12.36 8.24
N TRP A 705 -5.37 -11.63 7.65
CA TRP A 705 -5.52 -11.00 6.35
C TRP A 705 -4.92 -11.87 5.25
N LEU A 706 -5.76 -12.49 4.43
CA LEU A 706 -5.39 -13.45 3.40
C LEU A 706 -5.80 -13.00 1.99
N ASN A 707 -6.15 -11.71 1.82
CA ASN A 707 -6.62 -11.20 0.53
C ASN A 707 -5.63 -11.51 -0.61
N ASN A 708 -6.14 -12.04 -1.72
CA ASN A 708 -5.37 -12.52 -2.88
C ASN A 708 -4.34 -13.63 -2.59
N ALA A 709 -4.44 -14.36 -1.48
CA ALA A 709 -3.56 -15.50 -1.23
C ALA A 709 -3.90 -16.70 -2.15
N ASP A 710 -2.86 -17.43 -2.57
CA ASP A 710 -3.01 -18.68 -3.32
C ASP A 710 -2.99 -19.86 -2.34
N MET A 711 -4.12 -20.51 -2.14
CA MET A 711 -4.30 -21.68 -1.27
C MET A 711 -4.78 -22.91 -2.07
N GLN A 712 -4.43 -22.99 -3.37
CA GLN A 712 -4.84 -24.10 -4.21
C GLN A 712 -4.32 -25.44 -3.66
N CYS A 713 -5.19 -26.46 -3.66
CA CYS A 713 -4.86 -27.82 -3.23
C CYS A 713 -4.28 -27.96 -1.82
N VAL A 714 -4.59 -27.02 -0.93
CA VAL A 714 -4.14 -27.07 0.45
C VAL A 714 -4.89 -28.16 1.23
N ASP A 715 -4.21 -28.82 2.17
CA ASP A 715 -4.85 -29.69 3.18
C ASP A 715 -5.17 -28.85 4.41
N ALA A 716 -6.35 -28.26 4.48
CA ALA A 716 -6.80 -27.37 5.54
C ALA A 716 -7.97 -27.96 6.35
N ARG A 717 -7.99 -29.29 6.50
CA ARG A 717 -8.98 -30.00 7.31
C ARG A 717 -8.95 -29.51 8.75
N GLU A 718 -10.12 -29.26 9.33
CA GLU A 718 -10.32 -28.73 10.68
C GLU A 718 -9.56 -27.40 10.95
N ALA A 719 -9.15 -26.66 9.93
CA ALA A 719 -8.49 -25.36 10.11
C ALA A 719 -9.49 -24.27 10.53
N HIS A 720 -9.00 -23.23 11.22
CA HIS A 720 -9.85 -22.14 11.73
C HIS A 720 -9.56 -20.82 11.00
N PHE A 721 -10.52 -20.34 10.22
CA PHE A 721 -10.51 -19.06 9.48
C PHE A 721 -11.54 -18.04 10.02
N ASN A 722 -12.03 -18.22 11.25
CA ASN A 722 -13.04 -17.33 11.84
C ASN A 722 -12.61 -15.85 11.77
N LYS A 723 -13.50 -14.99 11.28
CA LYS A 723 -13.27 -13.54 11.11
C LYS A 723 -12.02 -13.19 10.29
N ALA A 724 -11.53 -14.10 9.46
CA ALA A 724 -10.45 -13.82 8.52
C ALA A 724 -10.95 -13.06 7.29
N PHE A 725 -10.06 -12.28 6.67
CA PHE A 725 -10.32 -11.59 5.42
C PHE A 725 -9.75 -12.41 4.26
N LEU A 726 -10.62 -12.99 3.45
CA LEU A 726 -10.30 -13.96 2.40
C LEU A 726 -10.66 -13.42 0.99
N ILE A 727 -10.70 -12.11 0.80
CA ILE A 727 -11.15 -11.50 -0.46
C ILE A 727 -10.24 -11.95 -1.62
N LYS A 728 -10.82 -12.51 -2.69
CA LYS A 728 -10.08 -13.06 -3.85
C LYS A 728 -9.07 -14.17 -3.50
N THR A 729 -9.27 -14.89 -2.40
CA THR A 729 -8.42 -16.04 -2.04
C THR A 729 -8.76 -17.24 -2.92
N ASP A 730 -7.74 -17.98 -3.37
CA ASP A 730 -7.91 -19.16 -4.21
C ASP A 730 -7.81 -20.45 -3.41
N PHE A 731 -8.93 -21.13 -3.19
CA PHE A 731 -9.00 -22.46 -2.55
C PHE A 731 -9.30 -23.58 -3.55
N VAL A 732 -9.06 -23.39 -4.85
CA VAL A 732 -9.42 -24.39 -5.86
C VAL A 732 -8.72 -25.73 -5.57
N GLY A 733 -9.52 -26.80 -5.49
CA GLY A 733 -9.04 -28.15 -5.19
C GLY A 733 -8.56 -28.38 -3.74
N ALA A 734 -8.80 -27.45 -2.81
CA ALA A 734 -8.43 -27.60 -1.40
C ALA A 734 -9.29 -28.63 -0.65
N ASP A 735 -8.74 -29.28 0.37
CA ASP A 735 -9.50 -30.05 1.37
C ASP A 735 -9.76 -29.18 2.60
N LEU A 736 -11.00 -28.72 2.72
CA LEU A 736 -11.51 -27.84 3.77
C LEU A 736 -12.48 -28.58 4.70
N SER A 737 -12.45 -29.91 4.73
CA SER A 737 -13.39 -30.68 5.53
C SER A 737 -13.28 -30.35 7.03
N GLY A 738 -14.41 -30.02 7.66
CA GLY A 738 -14.48 -29.57 9.05
C GLY A 738 -13.87 -28.19 9.34
N ALA A 739 -13.47 -27.42 8.32
CA ALA A 739 -12.91 -26.08 8.52
C ALA A 739 -13.96 -25.08 9.02
N LYS A 740 -13.53 -24.07 9.78
CA LYS A 740 -14.43 -23.06 10.37
C LYS A 740 -14.19 -21.68 9.75
N PHE A 741 -15.23 -21.09 9.16
CA PHE A 741 -15.23 -19.78 8.51
C PHE A 741 -16.18 -18.79 9.20
N ILE A 742 -16.44 -18.97 10.49
CA ILE A 742 -17.46 -18.20 11.20
C ILE A 742 -17.13 -16.69 11.16
N GLY A 743 -18.02 -15.88 10.59
CA GLY A 743 -17.81 -14.43 10.47
C GLY A 743 -16.72 -14.00 9.48
N ALA A 744 -16.26 -14.89 8.59
CA ALA A 744 -15.19 -14.59 7.63
C ALA A 744 -15.69 -13.75 6.45
N TYR A 745 -14.83 -12.85 5.94
CA TYR A 745 -15.12 -12.02 4.77
C TYR A 745 -14.58 -12.69 3.51
N MET A 746 -15.47 -13.16 2.64
CA MET A 746 -15.16 -14.09 1.55
C MET A 746 -15.58 -13.56 0.16
N ALA A 747 -15.65 -12.24 -0.02
CA ALA A 747 -15.94 -11.61 -1.32
C ALA A 747 -15.00 -12.12 -2.43
N GLU A 748 -15.56 -12.58 -3.55
CA GLU A 748 -14.82 -13.12 -4.70
C GLU A 748 -13.87 -14.29 -4.38
N THR A 749 -14.10 -15.03 -3.28
CA THR A 749 -13.31 -16.23 -2.95
C THR A 749 -13.62 -17.36 -3.94
N MET A 750 -12.59 -18.07 -4.39
CA MET A 750 -12.74 -19.20 -5.32
C MET A 750 -12.68 -20.51 -4.53
N LEU A 751 -13.79 -21.26 -4.46
CA LEU A 751 -13.84 -22.56 -3.78
C LEU A 751 -13.93 -23.73 -4.77
N GLY A 752 -13.96 -23.50 -6.08
CA GLY A 752 -14.27 -24.54 -7.07
C GLY A 752 -13.43 -25.82 -6.92
N LEU A 753 -14.06 -26.98 -7.11
CA LEU A 753 -13.42 -28.32 -6.94
C LEU A 753 -12.91 -28.66 -5.53
N SER A 754 -13.14 -27.81 -4.51
CA SER A 754 -12.75 -28.10 -3.12
C SER A 754 -13.69 -29.10 -2.42
N ASN A 755 -13.20 -29.71 -1.35
CA ASN A 755 -13.99 -30.50 -0.40
C ASN A 755 -14.32 -29.64 0.83
N VAL A 756 -15.60 -29.32 1.04
CA VAL A 756 -16.10 -28.51 2.16
C VAL A 756 -17.01 -29.31 3.09
N THR A 757 -16.91 -30.63 3.09
CA THR A 757 -17.71 -31.53 3.96
C THR A 757 -17.55 -31.18 5.44
N GLY A 758 -18.66 -30.92 6.14
CA GLY A 758 -18.66 -30.51 7.55
C GLY A 758 -18.04 -29.14 7.86
N ALA A 759 -17.73 -28.32 6.85
CA ALA A 759 -17.24 -26.96 7.07
C ALA A 759 -18.37 -26.05 7.60
N ASP A 760 -18.02 -25.10 8.45
CA ASP A 760 -18.94 -24.16 9.08
C ASP A 760 -18.77 -22.75 8.51
N PHE A 761 -19.77 -22.27 7.76
CA PHE A 761 -19.80 -20.95 7.13
C PHE A 761 -20.76 -19.96 7.83
N SER A 762 -21.15 -20.23 9.07
CA SER A 762 -22.07 -19.36 9.82
C SER A 762 -21.55 -17.91 9.87
N GLU A 763 -22.41 -16.92 9.62
CA GLU A 763 -22.03 -15.49 9.60
C GLU A 763 -20.97 -15.09 8.55
N ALA A 764 -20.59 -15.96 7.61
CA ALA A 764 -19.65 -15.59 6.54
C ALA A 764 -20.31 -14.60 5.55
N ILE A 765 -19.56 -13.58 5.12
CA ILE A 765 -20.07 -12.45 4.30
C ILE A 765 -19.40 -12.47 2.91
N GLY A 766 -20.16 -12.19 1.86
CA GLY A 766 -19.62 -11.96 0.50
C GLY A 766 -19.40 -13.21 -0.36
N LEU A 767 -19.84 -14.39 0.07
CA LEU A 767 -19.80 -15.61 -0.76
C LEU A 767 -20.77 -15.51 -1.95
N SER A 768 -20.25 -15.60 -3.17
CA SER A 768 -21.08 -15.73 -4.37
C SER A 768 -21.57 -17.18 -4.52
N PRO A 769 -22.81 -17.43 -5.00
CA PRO A 769 -23.28 -18.77 -5.35
C PRO A 769 -22.38 -19.51 -6.35
N THR A 770 -21.70 -18.78 -7.24
CA THR A 770 -20.76 -19.33 -8.25
C THR A 770 -19.44 -19.81 -7.64
N ALA A 771 -19.12 -19.45 -6.40
CA ALA A 771 -17.89 -19.89 -5.74
C ALA A 771 -17.86 -21.42 -5.54
N PHE A 772 -19.04 -22.05 -5.44
CA PHE A 772 -19.21 -23.47 -5.13
C PHE A 772 -19.20 -24.41 -6.35
N ASP A 773 -18.89 -23.90 -7.55
CA ASP A 773 -18.91 -24.71 -8.77
C ASP A 773 -17.98 -25.94 -8.66
N GLY A 774 -18.57 -27.13 -8.73
CA GLY A 774 -17.85 -28.40 -8.64
C GLY A 774 -17.32 -28.74 -7.23
N THR A 775 -17.78 -28.04 -6.19
CA THR A 775 -17.43 -28.35 -4.80
C THR A 775 -18.15 -29.57 -4.26
N CYS A 776 -17.48 -30.28 -3.36
CA CYS A 776 -17.99 -31.42 -2.61
C CYS A 776 -18.53 -30.96 -1.25
N ILE A 777 -19.84 -31.11 -1.02
CA ILE A 777 -20.54 -30.70 0.21
C ILE A 777 -21.43 -31.84 0.76
N ASP A 778 -21.62 -31.87 2.08
CA ASP A 778 -22.53 -32.82 2.75
C ASP A 778 -23.98 -32.28 2.81
N PRO A 779 -25.00 -33.16 2.74
CA PRO A 779 -26.42 -32.78 2.81
C PRO A 779 -26.92 -32.23 4.17
N GLY A 780 -26.03 -31.87 5.11
CA GLY A 780 -26.40 -31.40 6.45
C GLY A 780 -25.50 -30.30 7.04
N GLY A 781 -24.59 -29.71 6.24
CA GLY A 781 -23.76 -28.59 6.69
C GLY A 781 -24.55 -27.27 6.81
N ALA A 782 -24.12 -26.35 7.67
CA ALA A 782 -24.72 -25.03 7.79
C ALA A 782 -24.53 -24.25 6.48
N ILE A 783 -25.62 -24.10 5.73
CA ILE A 783 -25.65 -23.47 4.40
C ILE A 783 -25.72 -21.94 4.58
N PRO A 784 -24.89 -21.15 3.88
CA PRO A 784 -25.06 -19.69 3.83
C PRO A 784 -26.44 -19.31 3.26
N LEU A 785 -27.10 -18.32 3.86
CA LEU A 785 -28.36 -17.75 3.37
C LEU A 785 -28.22 -17.29 1.91
N GLY A 786 -29.03 -17.84 0.99
CA GLY A 786 -29.13 -17.39 -0.41
C GLY A 786 -28.55 -18.31 -1.49
N VAL A 787 -27.87 -19.42 -1.13
CA VAL A 787 -27.31 -20.37 -2.13
C VAL A 787 -28.31 -21.49 -2.44
N LYS A 788 -28.78 -21.58 -3.69
CA LYS A 788 -29.72 -22.64 -4.15
C LYS A 788 -29.00 -23.95 -4.43
N GLU A 789 -29.61 -25.10 -4.09
CA GLU A 789 -29.04 -26.46 -4.19
C GLU A 789 -28.55 -26.93 -5.57
N ARG A 790 -28.78 -26.18 -6.65
CA ARG A 790 -28.60 -26.66 -8.04
C ARG A 790 -27.15 -26.73 -8.54
N THR A 791 -26.16 -26.16 -7.82
CA THR A 791 -24.74 -26.13 -8.25
C THR A 791 -23.85 -27.18 -7.58
N TRP A 792 -24.41 -28.05 -6.74
CA TRP A 792 -23.60 -28.93 -5.88
C TRP A 792 -23.42 -30.33 -6.47
N ALA A 793 -22.16 -30.78 -6.54
CA ALA A 793 -21.86 -32.18 -6.77
C ALA A 793 -21.99 -32.94 -5.45
N ARG A 794 -22.84 -33.97 -5.38
CA ARG A 794 -22.84 -34.90 -4.24
C ARG A 794 -21.48 -35.58 -4.16
N CYS A 795 -20.85 -35.55 -2.99
CA CYS A 795 -19.56 -36.16 -2.76
C CYS A 795 -19.58 -37.64 -3.18
N VAL A 796 -18.78 -38.01 -4.16
CA VAL A 796 -18.40 -39.41 -4.40
C VAL A 796 -17.40 -39.79 -3.31
N ALA A 797 -17.44 -41.01 -2.81
CA ALA A 797 -16.54 -41.50 -1.75
C ALA A 797 -15.02 -41.38 -2.07
N ASP A 798 -14.65 -40.93 -3.28
CA ASP A 798 -13.30 -40.82 -3.81
C ASP A 798 -12.96 -39.38 -4.30
N TRP A 799 -13.32 -38.32 -3.58
CA TRP A 799 -12.87 -36.95 -3.93
C TRP A 799 -11.33 -36.88 -3.95
N LYS A 800 -10.77 -36.30 -5.01
CA LYS A 800 -9.33 -36.05 -5.15
C LYS A 800 -9.07 -34.58 -5.47
N PRO A 801 -8.03 -33.97 -4.90
CA PRO A 801 -7.67 -32.59 -5.18
C PRO A 801 -7.27 -32.43 -6.66
N VAL A 802 -7.90 -31.49 -7.36
CA VAL A 802 -7.59 -31.13 -8.75
C VAL A 802 -6.97 -29.74 -8.76
N CYS A 803 -5.65 -29.66 -8.95
CA CYS A 803 -4.94 -28.39 -9.01
C CYS A 803 -4.92 -27.86 -10.44
N ARG A 804 -5.11 -26.55 -10.62
CA ARG A 804 -4.77 -25.91 -11.89
C ARG A 804 -3.23 -25.83 -12.01
N PRO A 805 -2.66 -26.09 -13.19
CA PRO A 805 -1.22 -26.03 -13.41
C PRO A 805 -0.62 -24.69 -12.96
#